data_AF-A9U706-F1
#
_entry.id   AF-A9U706-F1
#
_cell.length_a   1.000
_cell.length_b   1.000
_cell.length_c   1.000
_cell.angle_alpha   90.00
_cell.angle_beta   90.00
_cell.angle_gamma   90.00
#
_symmetry.space_group_name_H-M   'P 1'
#
loop_
_entity.id
_entity.type
_entity.pdbx_description
1 polymer ?
#
loop_
_entity_poly.entity_id
_entity_poly.type
_entity_poly.pdbx_seq_one_letter_code
_entity_poly.pdbx_strand_id
1 'polypeptide(L)'
;MHDDDQPGAVKGGQEWFPERWAAGAPWPGSGIFIKKIGFSMNLNQITVAQKLWALVLGLLVSMLVVNGGILVYLHGVNEKINTDVMTAQSGATLAREWRHLTQMSVERSIVAAMSPDETLAAQQRALMSKGIERINVLQKQVGDLQLGTQSKQALDAVAAERRETLKANSAAQEARKANDFATTFDIVEKQLRPAAERYNSAQEAFVQQLERQSELGREEGVAHRRQAYWIGALASAVIVALGLFMGVAIMRSITRPLDQAVALADGIAAGDLTGSVQSNRGDELGHLLGALNGMAQRLRGVVGEVRSGVESVSTASNQIASGNQDLSSRTEQTAANLEETAASMEELTATVTQSADTARQANQLAATAAQAAEQGGAVVAQAYDVAPGNEVLRVGDKVRLEAIAAGCSQSGHSGHLYVDNFTTALPKGVWITASGPVSAPKNDGTEITYTYSYTNNASTPVTNVEVTPAMPQDSTGVSTSFVSLVDAKNYCTAPVGGVGSTGPAKCSIPSLAPGETLTFKMTVKVPLGTPGDQINNGNYTIGGDGVATLMGAMVQTNLLDAASSSDMTTNPSGLPPKGTVGVPYPPTASFSCTNQGAATANNAICGVTGLPPGVTVGQCKVNGVDWAQGDAVAAGETVVCPVSGTPTAPGTSNVQVTTGADNDVTPANNQVAASPVVIASPAGPASIPTLSEWGLILMSGLMGIMGWGM
;
A
#
# COMPACT_ATOMS: atom_id res chain seq x y z
N MET A 1 19.14 -89.23 -5.92
CA MET A 1 19.95 -90.32 -6.49
C MET A 1 20.41 -89.80 -7.84
N HIS A 2 21.71 -89.45 -7.90
CA HIS A 2 22.59 -89.23 -9.06
C HIS A 2 22.11 -88.35 -10.23
N ASP A 3 22.79 -87.23 -10.53
CA ASP A 3 24.08 -87.12 -11.28
C ASP A 3 23.86 -87.49 -12.76
N ASP A 4 24.42 -86.85 -13.78
CA ASP A 4 25.25 -85.65 -14.01
C ASP A 4 25.33 -85.58 -15.56
N ASP A 5 25.58 -84.39 -16.15
CA ASP A 5 26.23 -84.17 -17.48
C ASP A 5 25.78 -82.84 -18.16
N GLN A 6 26.52 -81.77 -17.83
CA GLN A 6 27.38 -80.95 -18.71
C GLN A 6 26.94 -80.60 -20.18
N PRO A 7 27.50 -79.54 -20.82
CA PRO A 7 27.74 -78.17 -20.32
C PRO A 7 27.52 -77.05 -21.40
N GLY A 8 27.43 -75.80 -20.91
CA GLY A 8 27.87 -74.52 -21.53
C GLY A 8 27.79 -74.24 -23.04
N ALA A 9 27.02 -73.21 -23.41
CA ALA A 9 27.34 -72.36 -24.57
C ALA A 9 27.01 -70.88 -24.29
N VAL A 10 28.04 -70.06 -24.49
CA VAL A 10 28.12 -68.62 -24.28
C VAL A 10 27.56 -67.86 -25.49
N LYS A 11 27.01 -66.67 -25.20
CA LYS A 11 26.66 -65.54 -26.08
C LYS A 11 27.38 -65.49 -27.44
N GLY A 12 26.61 -65.21 -28.50
CA GLY A 12 27.13 -64.58 -29.71
C GLY A 12 26.21 -64.64 -30.93
N GLY A 13 25.67 -63.49 -31.33
CA GLY A 13 25.25 -63.20 -32.72
C GLY A 13 23.78 -63.43 -33.07
N GLN A 14 23.04 -62.35 -33.35
CA GLN A 14 22.58 -62.05 -34.70
C GLN A 14 21.74 -60.75 -34.74
N GLU A 15 22.31 -59.78 -35.47
CA GLU A 15 21.65 -59.05 -36.57
C GLU A 15 20.21 -58.56 -36.35
N TRP A 16 20.08 -57.25 -36.07
CA TRP A 16 18.84 -56.50 -36.25
C TRP A 16 19.06 -55.35 -37.24
N PHE A 17 19.12 -55.68 -38.52
CA PHE A 17 18.68 -54.80 -39.60
C PHE A 17 18.11 -55.66 -40.73
N PRO A 18 16.86 -55.42 -41.13
CA PRO A 18 16.55 -55.52 -42.54
C PRO A 18 15.99 -54.20 -43.07
N GLU A 19 16.69 -53.75 -44.11
CA GLU A 19 16.23 -53.06 -45.31
C GLU A 19 14.70 -53.10 -45.58
N ARG A 20 14.14 -51.94 -45.96
CA ARG A 20 13.47 -51.67 -47.26
C ARG A 20 12.53 -50.47 -47.13
N TRP A 21 12.98 -49.31 -47.60
CA TRP A 21 12.10 -48.26 -48.10
C TRP A 21 11.82 -48.55 -49.58
N ALA A 22 10.81 -49.38 -49.84
CA ALA A 22 10.19 -49.50 -51.15
C ALA A 22 9.02 -48.51 -51.21
N ALA A 23 8.99 -47.74 -52.31
CA ALA A 23 7.98 -46.75 -52.62
C ALA A 23 6.57 -47.38 -52.75
N GLY A 24 5.57 -46.64 -52.27
CA GLY A 24 4.17 -46.76 -52.71
C GLY A 24 3.28 -47.76 -51.98
N ALA A 25 2.59 -47.31 -50.93
CA ALA A 25 1.27 -47.83 -50.53
C ALA A 25 0.49 -46.76 -49.72
N PRO A 26 -0.83 -46.63 -49.90
CA PRO A 26 -1.62 -45.52 -49.36
C PRO A 26 -1.93 -45.70 -47.87
N TRP A 27 -1.88 -44.59 -47.13
CA TRP A 27 -2.18 -44.50 -45.70
C TRP A 27 -3.62 -44.97 -45.41
N PRO A 28 -3.85 -45.95 -44.50
CA PRO A 28 -5.18 -46.25 -44.00
C PRO A 28 -5.44 -45.45 -42.73
N GLY A 29 -6.63 -44.86 -42.62
CA GLY A 29 -7.20 -44.46 -41.33
C GLY A 29 -6.97 -43.02 -40.91
N SER A 30 -7.63 -42.10 -41.60
CA SER A 30 -8.16 -40.87 -41.02
C SER A 30 -8.90 -41.17 -39.71
N GLY A 31 -8.41 -40.67 -38.57
CA GLY A 31 -9.13 -40.81 -37.30
C GLY A 31 -8.33 -40.69 -36.01
N ILE A 32 -7.01 -40.45 -36.04
CA ILE A 32 -6.26 -40.17 -34.82
C ILE A 32 -6.47 -38.70 -34.44
N PHE A 33 -7.31 -38.51 -33.43
CA PHE A 33 -7.52 -37.30 -32.65
C PHE A 33 -6.33 -36.32 -32.72
N ILE A 34 -6.46 -35.28 -33.53
CA ILE A 34 -5.77 -34.01 -33.27
C ILE A 34 -6.41 -33.50 -31.98
N LYS A 35 -5.88 -33.94 -30.83
CA LYS A 35 -6.10 -33.24 -29.58
C LYS A 35 -5.54 -31.84 -29.85
N LYS A 36 -6.42 -30.86 -30.03
CA LYS A 36 -6.07 -29.44 -30.02
C LYS A 36 -5.20 -29.24 -28.78
N ILE A 37 -3.88 -29.20 -28.97
CA ILE A 37 -2.98 -28.48 -28.06
C ILE A 37 -3.22 -27.01 -28.42
N GLY A 38 -4.43 -26.55 -28.13
CA GLY A 38 -4.71 -25.14 -28.02
C GLY A 38 -4.06 -24.74 -26.72
N PHE A 39 -2.78 -24.40 -26.77
CA PHE A 39 -2.13 -23.66 -25.71
C PHE A 39 -2.76 -22.27 -25.73
N SER A 40 -4.00 -22.15 -25.21
CA SER A 40 -4.59 -20.84 -24.94
C SER A 40 -3.82 -20.29 -23.75
N MET A 41 -2.65 -19.70 -24.02
CA MET A 41 -1.93 -18.91 -23.03
C MET A 41 -2.86 -17.80 -22.60
N ASN A 42 -3.48 -17.99 -21.43
CA ASN A 42 -4.23 -16.94 -20.79
C ASN A 42 -3.21 -15.94 -20.23
N LEU A 43 -2.69 -15.10 -21.14
CA LEU A 43 -1.67 -14.09 -20.83
C LEU A 43 -2.12 -13.22 -19.65
N ASN A 44 -3.42 -13.07 -19.42
CA ASN A 44 -3.96 -12.21 -18.37
C ASN A 44 -3.70 -12.69 -16.93
N GLN A 45 -3.19 -13.91 -16.73
CA GLN A 45 -2.87 -14.44 -15.39
C GLN A 45 -1.37 -14.58 -15.11
N ILE A 46 -0.53 -14.22 -16.09
CA ILE A 46 0.93 -14.31 -15.99
C ILE A 46 1.47 -12.91 -15.73
N THR A 47 2.46 -12.80 -14.84
CA THR A 47 3.07 -11.50 -14.52
C THR A 47 3.72 -10.85 -15.73
N VAL A 48 3.82 -9.53 -15.73
CA VAL A 48 4.46 -8.79 -16.83
C VAL A 48 5.92 -9.23 -17.01
N ALA A 49 6.65 -9.42 -15.92
CA ALA A 49 8.04 -9.88 -15.96
C ALA A 49 8.16 -11.28 -16.57
N GLN A 50 7.30 -12.22 -16.18
CA GLN A 50 7.31 -13.59 -16.72
C GLN A 50 7.03 -13.61 -18.22
N LYS A 51 6.11 -12.79 -18.72
CA LYS A 51 5.83 -12.68 -20.18
C LYS A 51 7.06 -12.23 -20.95
N LEU A 52 7.74 -11.18 -20.48
CA LEU A 52 8.92 -10.62 -21.14
C LEU A 52 10.08 -11.62 -21.13
N TRP A 53 10.37 -12.24 -19.99
CA TRP A 53 11.42 -13.26 -19.89
C TRP A 53 11.10 -14.51 -20.71
N ALA A 54 9.84 -14.98 -20.72
CA ALA A 54 9.45 -16.13 -21.52
C ALA A 54 9.63 -15.88 -23.03
N LEU A 55 9.30 -14.68 -23.51
CA LEU A 55 9.53 -14.30 -24.91
C LEU A 55 11.03 -14.30 -25.23
N VAL A 56 11.85 -13.60 -24.44
CA VAL A 56 13.28 -13.43 -24.69
C VAL A 56 14.02 -14.76 -24.60
N LEU A 57 13.83 -15.51 -23.51
CA LEU A 57 14.47 -16.82 -23.34
C LEU A 57 13.96 -17.82 -24.37
N GLY A 58 12.66 -17.81 -24.69
CA GLY A 58 12.10 -18.67 -25.74
C GLY A 58 12.72 -18.41 -27.11
N LEU A 59 12.90 -17.13 -27.49
CA LEU A 59 13.58 -16.74 -28.72
C LEU A 59 15.06 -17.14 -28.72
N LEU A 60 15.78 -16.88 -27.63
CA LEU A 60 17.20 -17.22 -27.54
C LEU A 60 17.44 -18.73 -27.61
N VAL A 61 16.67 -19.52 -26.86
CA VAL A 61 16.79 -20.98 -26.87
C VAL A 61 16.43 -21.55 -28.24
N SER A 62 15.33 -21.09 -28.86
CA SER A 62 14.95 -21.57 -30.19
C SER A 62 15.99 -21.22 -31.26
N MET A 63 16.56 -20.01 -31.21
CA MET A 63 17.63 -19.60 -32.13
C MET A 63 18.90 -20.43 -31.91
N LEU A 64 19.27 -20.72 -30.66
CA LEU A 64 20.43 -21.53 -30.33
C LEU A 64 20.25 -22.98 -30.79
N VAL A 65 19.05 -23.56 -30.63
CA VAL A 65 18.73 -24.90 -31.11
C VAL A 65 18.81 -24.98 -32.63
N VAL A 66 18.26 -24.00 -33.35
CA VAL A 66 18.34 -23.97 -34.82
C VAL A 66 19.79 -23.83 -35.29
N ASN A 67 20.53 -22.86 -34.76
CA ASN A 67 21.93 -22.64 -35.14
C ASN A 67 22.80 -23.85 -34.79
N GLY A 68 22.68 -24.39 -33.58
CA GLY A 68 23.41 -25.58 -33.14
C GLY A 68 23.07 -26.81 -33.98
N GLY A 69 21.80 -27.03 -34.30
CA GLY A 69 21.35 -28.11 -35.17
C GLY A 69 21.92 -28.02 -36.58
N ILE A 70 21.94 -26.81 -37.16
CA ILE A 70 22.54 -26.57 -38.49
C ILE A 70 24.05 -26.82 -38.44
N LEU A 71 24.75 -26.36 -37.39
CA LEU A 71 26.19 -26.58 -37.25
C LEU A 71 26.53 -28.07 -37.17
N VAL A 72 25.80 -28.85 -36.37
CA VAL A 72 25.99 -30.30 -36.27
C VAL A 72 25.71 -31.00 -37.60
N TYR A 73 24.62 -30.61 -38.29
CA TYR A 73 24.28 -31.16 -39.61
C TYR A 73 25.37 -30.85 -40.65
N LEU A 74 25.81 -29.60 -40.74
CA LEU A 74 26.86 -29.19 -41.68
C LEU A 74 28.20 -29.88 -41.38
N HIS A 75 28.54 -30.09 -40.11
CA HIS A 75 29.75 -30.81 -39.73
C HIS A 75 29.72 -32.25 -40.24
N GLY A 76 28.60 -32.97 -40.04
CA GLY A 76 28.46 -34.34 -40.53
C GLY A 76 28.49 -34.46 -42.06
N VAL A 77 27.87 -33.50 -42.77
CA VAL A 77 27.95 -33.40 -44.24
C VAL A 77 29.39 -33.18 -44.70
N ASN A 78 30.09 -32.24 -44.05
CA ASN A 78 31.47 -31.87 -44.40
C ASN A 78 32.45 -33.02 -44.13
N GLU A 79 32.32 -33.74 -43.02
CA GLU A 79 33.19 -34.87 -42.67
C GLU A 79 33.08 -36.02 -43.68
N LYS A 80 31.85 -36.42 -44.02
CA LYS A 80 31.60 -37.50 -44.98
C LYS A 80 32.13 -37.14 -46.37
N ILE A 81 31.76 -35.96 -46.88
CA ILE A 81 32.17 -35.52 -48.22
C ILE A 81 33.67 -35.29 -48.30
N ASN A 82 34.29 -34.66 -47.29
CA ASN A 82 35.74 -34.44 -47.33
C ASN A 82 36.51 -35.76 -47.30
N THR A 83 36.07 -36.76 -46.54
CA THR A 83 36.73 -38.06 -46.49
C THR A 83 36.68 -38.76 -47.85
N ASP A 84 35.51 -38.79 -48.48
CA ASP A 84 35.31 -39.43 -49.80
C ASP A 84 36.09 -38.70 -50.90
N VAL A 85 36.00 -37.36 -50.93
CA VAL A 85 36.70 -36.50 -51.90
C VAL A 85 38.22 -36.60 -51.74
N MET A 86 38.74 -36.56 -50.51
CA MET A 86 40.18 -36.65 -50.24
C MET A 86 40.74 -38.04 -50.58
N THR A 87 39.98 -39.11 -50.29
CA THR A 87 40.36 -40.48 -50.65
C THR A 87 40.42 -40.65 -52.17
N ALA A 88 39.45 -40.10 -52.90
CA ALA A 88 39.44 -40.14 -54.36
C ALA A 88 40.58 -39.31 -54.98
N GLN A 89 40.85 -38.09 -54.48
CA GLN A 89 41.92 -37.23 -54.98
C GLN A 89 43.33 -37.78 -54.71
N SER A 90 43.57 -38.30 -53.50
CA SER A 90 44.83 -38.95 -53.16
C SER A 90 45.03 -40.20 -54.01
N GLY A 91 43.98 -41.02 -54.17
CA GLY A 91 43.98 -42.17 -55.08
C GLY A 91 44.30 -41.78 -56.52
N ALA A 92 43.68 -40.74 -57.07
CA ALA A 92 43.94 -40.27 -58.44
C ALA A 92 45.39 -39.83 -58.61
N THR A 93 45.97 -39.18 -57.61
CA THR A 93 47.38 -38.75 -57.64
C THR A 93 48.34 -39.95 -57.64
N LEU A 94 48.11 -40.93 -56.77
CA LEU A 94 48.90 -42.17 -56.72
C LEU A 94 48.75 -42.99 -58.02
N ALA A 95 47.53 -43.10 -58.54
CA ALA A 95 47.23 -43.82 -59.77
C ALA A 95 47.86 -43.17 -61.01
N ARG A 96 47.93 -41.83 -61.07
CA ARG A 96 48.64 -41.09 -62.13
C ARG A 96 50.14 -41.35 -62.10
N GLU A 97 50.77 -41.32 -60.92
CA GLU A 97 52.19 -41.66 -60.77
C GLU A 97 52.43 -43.12 -61.19
N TRP A 98 51.56 -44.04 -60.76
CA TRP A 98 51.63 -45.46 -61.13
C TRP A 98 51.55 -45.65 -62.65
N ARG A 99 50.60 -44.98 -63.31
CA ARG A 99 50.46 -45.00 -64.77
C ARG A 99 51.71 -44.49 -65.47
N HIS A 100 52.23 -43.34 -65.04
CA HIS A 100 53.41 -42.73 -65.65
C HIS A 100 54.64 -43.66 -65.55
N LEU A 101 54.88 -44.25 -64.37
CA LEU A 101 55.95 -45.21 -64.16
C LEU A 101 55.74 -46.50 -64.95
N THR A 102 54.49 -46.95 -65.07
CA THR A 102 54.12 -48.13 -65.87
C THR A 102 54.49 -47.91 -67.34
N GLN A 103 54.06 -46.80 -67.93
CA GLN A 103 54.37 -46.46 -69.32
C GLN A 103 55.89 -46.44 -69.56
N MET A 104 56.65 -45.75 -68.69
CA MET A 104 58.11 -45.75 -68.79
C MET A 104 58.73 -47.14 -68.64
N SER A 105 58.19 -47.97 -67.74
CA SER A 105 58.74 -49.31 -67.48
C SER A 105 58.48 -50.28 -68.64
N VAL A 106 57.31 -50.19 -69.28
CA VAL A 106 57.00 -50.94 -70.50
C VAL A 106 57.93 -50.54 -71.63
N GLU A 107 58.07 -49.23 -71.90
CA GLU A 107 58.96 -48.74 -72.97
C GLU A 107 60.41 -49.19 -72.75
N ARG A 108 60.91 -49.11 -71.51
CA ARG A 108 62.24 -49.63 -71.15
C ARG A 108 62.35 -51.14 -71.36
N SER A 109 61.28 -51.90 -71.09
CA SER A 109 61.26 -53.35 -71.33
C SER A 109 61.31 -53.67 -72.82
N ILE A 110 60.57 -52.92 -73.65
CA ILE A 110 60.57 -53.04 -75.11
C ILE A 110 61.98 -52.74 -75.66
N VAL A 111 62.60 -51.63 -75.24
CA VAL A 111 63.97 -51.27 -75.65
C VAL A 111 64.98 -52.34 -75.21
N ALA A 112 64.86 -52.85 -73.98
CA ALA A 112 65.75 -53.91 -73.48
C ALA A 112 65.57 -55.25 -74.23
N ALA A 113 64.35 -55.56 -74.66
CA ALA A 113 64.05 -56.78 -75.42
C ALA A 113 64.55 -56.69 -76.87
N MET A 114 64.43 -55.52 -77.51
CA MET A 114 64.81 -55.32 -78.92
C MET A 114 66.27 -54.94 -79.13
N SER A 115 66.97 -54.44 -78.11
CA SER A 115 68.37 -53.99 -78.24
C SER A 115 69.34 -55.17 -78.46
N PRO A 116 70.16 -55.12 -79.52
CA PRO A 116 71.27 -56.06 -79.70
C PRO A 116 72.46 -55.73 -78.79
N ASP A 117 72.56 -54.49 -78.29
CA ASP A 117 73.57 -54.08 -77.30
C ASP A 117 73.13 -54.52 -75.90
N GLU A 118 73.87 -55.47 -75.32
CA GLU A 118 73.58 -56.03 -74.00
C GLU A 118 73.87 -55.03 -72.87
N THR A 119 74.79 -54.08 -73.06
CA THR A 119 75.09 -53.06 -72.04
C THR A 119 73.93 -52.10 -71.89
N LEU A 120 73.37 -51.63 -73.02
CA LEU A 120 72.16 -50.83 -73.05
C LEU A 120 70.96 -51.61 -72.50
N ALA A 121 70.79 -52.87 -72.90
CA ALA A 121 69.71 -53.72 -72.40
C ALA A 121 69.79 -53.90 -70.87
N ALA A 122 70.98 -54.16 -70.32
CA ALA A 122 71.21 -54.27 -68.89
C ALA A 122 70.89 -52.96 -68.15
N GLN A 123 71.30 -51.81 -68.70
CA GLN A 123 70.99 -50.49 -68.14
C GLN A 123 69.47 -50.23 -68.11
N GLN A 124 68.76 -50.53 -69.20
CA GLN A 124 67.30 -50.38 -69.26
C GLN A 124 66.58 -51.32 -68.29
N ARG A 125 67.04 -52.57 -68.15
CA ARG A 125 66.51 -53.52 -67.14
C ARG A 125 66.70 -52.99 -65.71
N ALA A 126 67.86 -52.41 -65.40
CA ALA A 126 68.11 -51.82 -64.09
C ALA A 126 67.19 -50.61 -63.80
N LEU A 127 67.01 -49.71 -64.78
CA LEU A 127 66.09 -48.57 -64.65
C LEU A 127 64.62 -49.00 -64.57
N MET A 128 64.24 -50.05 -65.30
CA MET A 128 62.92 -50.66 -65.20
C MET A 128 62.70 -51.26 -63.81
N SER A 129 63.67 -51.99 -63.24
CA SER A 129 63.55 -52.58 -61.90
C SER A 129 63.24 -51.54 -60.82
N LYS A 130 63.94 -50.40 -60.85
CA LYS A 130 63.66 -49.27 -59.95
C LYS A 130 62.24 -48.72 -60.12
N GLY A 131 61.76 -48.64 -61.37
CA GLY A 131 60.38 -48.26 -61.67
C GLY A 131 59.37 -49.25 -61.09
N ILE A 132 59.61 -50.55 -61.25
CA ILE A 132 58.76 -51.63 -60.73
C ILE A 132 58.69 -51.61 -59.20
N GLU A 133 59.80 -51.37 -58.50
CA GLU A 133 59.81 -51.23 -57.04
C GLU A 133 58.86 -50.13 -56.57
N ARG A 134 58.93 -48.94 -57.19
CA ARG A 134 58.01 -47.83 -56.87
C ARG A 134 56.58 -48.14 -57.28
N ILE A 135 56.36 -48.78 -58.42
CA ILE A 135 55.04 -49.24 -58.86
C ILE A 135 54.42 -50.18 -57.82
N ASN A 136 55.17 -51.16 -57.30
CA ASN A 136 54.65 -52.09 -56.29
C ASN A 136 54.22 -51.36 -55.00
N VAL A 137 54.97 -50.34 -54.58
CA VAL A 137 54.59 -49.48 -53.45
C VAL A 137 53.31 -48.71 -53.76
N LEU A 138 53.21 -48.07 -54.92
CA LEU A 138 52.03 -47.31 -55.34
C LEU A 138 50.79 -48.22 -55.46
N GLN A 139 50.94 -49.41 -56.02
CA GLN A 139 49.87 -50.41 -56.10
C GLN A 139 49.34 -50.81 -54.73
N LYS A 140 50.24 -51.03 -53.78
CA LYS A 140 49.85 -51.32 -52.39
C LYS A 140 49.10 -50.13 -51.79
N GLN A 141 49.66 -48.92 -51.91
CA GLN A 141 49.02 -47.70 -51.40
C GLN A 141 47.63 -47.47 -51.99
N VAL A 142 47.43 -47.71 -53.29
CA VAL A 142 46.13 -47.63 -53.95
C VAL A 142 45.18 -48.74 -53.49
N GLY A 143 45.68 -49.97 -53.30
CA GLY A 143 44.89 -51.11 -52.83
C GLY A 143 44.42 -50.98 -51.38
N ASP A 144 45.16 -50.23 -50.55
CA ASP A 144 44.81 -49.95 -49.16
C ASP A 144 43.75 -48.83 -49.02
N LEU A 145 43.41 -48.12 -50.11
CA LEU A 145 42.38 -47.07 -50.10
C LEU A 145 40.98 -47.68 -50.00
N GLN A 146 40.10 -47.00 -49.25
CA GLN A 146 38.68 -47.33 -49.21
C GLN A 146 37.98 -46.79 -50.47
N LEU A 147 38.02 -47.58 -51.54
CA LEU A 147 37.43 -47.20 -52.83
C LEU A 147 35.93 -47.52 -52.89
N GLY A 148 35.17 -46.62 -53.53
CA GLY A 148 33.78 -46.88 -53.90
C GLY A 148 33.64 -48.02 -54.92
N THR A 149 32.44 -48.58 -55.06
CA THR A 149 32.18 -49.76 -55.90
C THR A 149 32.68 -49.63 -57.34
N GLN A 150 32.42 -48.50 -58.00
CA GLN A 150 32.85 -48.27 -59.39
C GLN A 150 34.38 -48.13 -59.51
N SER A 151 35.01 -47.43 -58.57
CA SER A 151 36.47 -47.26 -58.52
C SER A 151 37.17 -48.60 -58.25
N LYS A 152 36.58 -49.46 -57.42
CA LYS A 152 37.07 -50.82 -57.18
C LYS A 152 36.97 -51.70 -58.44
N GLN A 153 35.84 -51.64 -59.16
CA GLN A 153 35.68 -52.34 -60.44
C GLN A 153 36.72 -51.90 -61.49
N ALA A 154 37.00 -50.60 -61.56
CA ALA A 154 38.03 -50.08 -62.45
C ALA A 154 39.45 -50.55 -62.04
N LEU A 155 39.75 -50.63 -60.73
CA LEU A 155 41.01 -51.20 -60.25
C LEU A 155 41.17 -52.70 -60.58
N ASP A 156 40.09 -53.48 -60.48
CA ASP A 156 40.09 -54.90 -60.85
C ASP A 156 40.36 -55.09 -62.36
N ALA A 157 39.82 -54.22 -63.20
CA ALA A 157 40.10 -54.19 -64.64
C ALA A 157 41.58 -53.89 -64.93
N VAL A 158 42.17 -52.93 -64.21
CA VAL A 158 43.61 -52.63 -64.27
C VAL A 158 44.45 -53.85 -63.90
N ALA A 159 44.07 -54.57 -62.84
CA ALA A 159 44.76 -55.78 -62.42
C ALA A 159 44.67 -56.92 -63.45
N ALA A 160 43.56 -57.02 -64.19
CA ALA A 160 43.40 -57.98 -65.28
C ALA A 160 44.34 -57.68 -66.46
N GLU A 161 44.36 -56.45 -66.95
CA GLU A 161 45.22 -56.06 -68.07
C GLU A 161 46.72 -56.09 -67.71
N ARG A 162 47.06 -55.85 -66.43
CA ARG A 162 48.41 -56.05 -65.92
C ARG A 162 48.88 -57.50 -66.09
N ARG A 163 48.03 -58.49 -65.78
CA ARG A 163 48.38 -59.92 -65.91
C ARG A 163 48.69 -60.28 -67.35
N GLU A 164 47.90 -59.80 -68.30
CA GLU A 164 48.14 -60.01 -69.73
C GLU A 164 49.44 -59.35 -70.21
N THR A 165 49.70 -58.11 -69.76
CA THR A 165 50.96 -57.40 -70.10
C THR A 165 52.18 -58.12 -69.56
N LEU A 166 52.14 -58.60 -68.32
CA LEU A 166 53.25 -59.36 -67.71
C LEU A 166 53.50 -60.69 -68.43
N LYS A 167 52.43 -61.38 -68.85
CA LYS A 167 52.52 -62.61 -69.64
C LYS A 167 53.21 -62.35 -70.99
N ALA A 168 52.76 -61.36 -71.76
CA ALA A 168 53.39 -60.97 -73.01
C ALA A 168 54.87 -60.55 -72.83
N ASN A 169 55.15 -59.80 -71.76
CA ASN A 169 56.51 -59.36 -71.45
C ASN A 169 57.44 -60.54 -71.12
N SER A 170 56.98 -61.51 -70.33
CA SER A 170 57.75 -62.71 -70.03
C SER A 170 58.07 -63.52 -71.30
N ALA A 171 57.11 -63.67 -72.22
CA ALA A 171 57.33 -64.37 -73.48
C ALA A 171 58.38 -63.66 -74.36
N ALA A 172 58.35 -62.32 -74.43
CA ALA A 172 59.34 -61.53 -75.16
C ALA A 172 60.75 -61.66 -74.54
N GLN A 173 60.86 -61.67 -73.21
CA GLN A 173 62.15 -61.82 -72.53
C GLN A 173 62.74 -63.23 -72.70
N GLU A 174 61.92 -64.28 -72.70
CA GLU A 174 62.40 -65.64 -72.96
C GLU A 174 62.88 -65.82 -74.41
N ALA A 175 62.15 -65.28 -75.40
CA ALA A 175 62.61 -65.26 -76.80
C ALA A 175 63.93 -64.50 -76.96
N ARG A 176 64.10 -63.38 -76.25
CA ARG A 176 65.35 -62.60 -76.25
C ARG A 176 66.52 -63.35 -75.63
N LYS A 177 66.32 -64.08 -74.53
CA LYS A 177 67.36 -64.93 -73.89
C LYS A 177 67.82 -66.06 -74.81
N ALA A 178 66.91 -66.59 -75.65
CA ALA A 178 67.23 -67.56 -76.68
C ALA A 178 67.95 -66.96 -77.91
N ASN A 179 68.22 -65.64 -77.92
CA ASN A 179 68.77 -64.87 -79.05
C ASN A 179 67.89 -64.90 -80.32
N ASP A 180 66.59 -65.16 -80.19
CA ASP A 180 65.64 -65.12 -81.31
C ASP A 180 64.99 -63.73 -81.43
N PHE A 181 65.69 -62.83 -82.11
CA PHE A 181 65.24 -61.45 -82.29
C PHE A 181 64.02 -61.31 -83.20
N ALA A 182 63.83 -62.22 -84.17
CA ALA A 182 62.68 -62.19 -85.07
C ALA A 182 61.38 -62.54 -84.30
N THR A 183 61.41 -63.61 -83.50
CA THR A 183 60.28 -63.97 -82.63
C THR A 183 60.08 -62.94 -81.52
N THR A 184 61.16 -62.38 -80.95
CA THR A 184 61.06 -61.29 -79.96
C THR A 184 60.32 -60.08 -80.55
N PHE A 185 60.67 -59.66 -81.77
CA PHE A 185 60.00 -58.56 -82.45
C PHE A 185 58.51 -58.84 -82.67
N ASP A 186 58.15 -60.05 -83.14
CA ASP A 186 56.76 -60.41 -83.39
C ASP A 186 55.91 -60.43 -82.12
N ILE A 187 56.46 -60.97 -81.01
CA ILE A 187 55.81 -60.94 -79.69
C ILE A 187 55.66 -59.49 -79.20
N VAL A 188 56.70 -58.67 -79.34
CA VAL A 188 56.65 -57.26 -78.92
C VAL A 188 55.56 -56.50 -79.67
N GLU A 189 55.54 -56.59 -81.00
CA GLU A 189 54.64 -55.80 -81.83
C GLU A 189 53.19 -56.29 -81.77
N LYS A 190 52.97 -57.61 -81.78
CA LYS A 190 51.61 -58.18 -81.84
C LYS A 190 50.99 -58.48 -80.48
N GLN A 191 51.80 -58.65 -79.43
CA GLN A 191 51.29 -59.03 -78.10
C GLN A 191 51.61 -57.99 -77.03
N LEU A 192 52.89 -57.63 -76.84
CA LEU A 192 53.30 -56.77 -75.72
C LEU A 192 52.79 -55.33 -75.89
N ARG A 193 52.98 -54.71 -77.06
CA ARG A 193 52.52 -53.33 -77.32
C ARG A 193 50.99 -53.22 -77.19
N PRO A 194 50.17 -54.07 -77.83
CA PRO A 194 48.71 -54.02 -77.64
C PRO A 194 48.25 -54.32 -76.20
N ALA A 195 48.92 -55.24 -75.50
CA ALA A 195 48.61 -55.51 -74.09
C ALA A 195 48.94 -54.30 -73.20
N ALA A 196 50.09 -53.66 -73.43
CA ALA A 196 50.49 -52.47 -72.69
C ALA A 196 49.59 -51.26 -72.97
N GLU A 197 49.12 -51.08 -74.20
CA GLU A 197 48.14 -50.04 -74.53
C GLU A 197 46.82 -50.24 -73.78
N ARG A 198 46.31 -51.48 -73.73
CA ARG A 198 45.12 -51.81 -72.92
C ARG A 198 45.35 -51.58 -71.44
N TYR A 199 46.51 -51.95 -70.90
CA TYR A 199 46.85 -51.72 -69.50
C TYR A 199 46.95 -50.22 -69.16
N ASN A 200 47.63 -49.42 -69.98
CA ASN A 200 47.68 -47.96 -69.82
C ASN A 200 46.29 -47.33 -69.93
N SER A 201 45.44 -47.82 -70.84
CA SER A 201 44.06 -47.35 -71.01
C SER A 201 43.18 -47.70 -69.80
N ALA A 202 43.34 -48.90 -69.24
CA ALA A 202 42.65 -49.28 -68.01
C ALA A 202 43.09 -48.38 -66.83
N GLN A 203 44.39 -48.06 -66.72
CA GLN A 203 44.91 -47.14 -65.71
C GLN A 203 44.36 -45.71 -65.89
N GLU A 204 44.21 -45.24 -67.12
CA GLU A 204 43.56 -43.96 -67.43
C GLU A 204 42.11 -43.94 -66.95
N ALA A 205 41.34 -44.96 -67.31
CA ALA A 205 39.94 -45.07 -66.95
C ALA A 205 39.77 -45.10 -65.42
N PHE A 206 40.69 -45.76 -64.71
CA PHE A 206 40.72 -45.75 -63.26
C PHE A 206 41.01 -44.36 -62.67
N VAL A 207 42.00 -43.62 -63.19
CA VAL A 207 42.27 -42.24 -62.78
C VAL A 207 41.05 -41.35 -63.02
N GLN A 208 40.47 -41.40 -64.21
CA GLN A 208 39.29 -40.61 -64.58
C GLN A 208 38.08 -40.93 -63.70
N GLN A 209 37.91 -42.20 -63.32
CA GLN A 209 36.85 -42.62 -62.41
C GLN A 209 37.02 -42.00 -61.01
N LEU A 210 38.25 -41.96 -60.48
CA LEU A 210 38.54 -41.33 -59.20
C LEU A 210 38.34 -39.81 -59.24
N GLU A 211 38.79 -39.15 -60.30
CA GLU A 211 38.59 -37.71 -60.50
C GLU A 211 37.09 -37.37 -60.63
N ARG A 212 36.32 -38.18 -61.37
CA ARG A 212 34.87 -38.03 -61.49
C ARG A 212 34.15 -38.21 -60.16
N GLN A 213 34.55 -39.20 -59.37
CA GLN A 213 34.00 -39.42 -58.03
C GLN A 213 34.25 -38.21 -57.12
N SER A 214 35.46 -37.63 -57.19
CA SER A 214 35.82 -36.43 -56.43
C SER A 214 34.95 -35.22 -56.80
N GLU A 215 34.76 -34.96 -58.10
CA GLU A 215 33.98 -33.80 -58.54
C GLU A 215 32.49 -33.93 -58.19
N LEU A 216 31.90 -35.12 -58.39
CA LEU A 216 30.51 -35.38 -57.99
C LEU A 216 30.30 -35.20 -56.48
N GLY A 217 31.22 -35.71 -55.65
CA GLY A 217 31.16 -35.52 -54.20
C GLY A 217 31.26 -34.04 -53.80
N ARG A 218 32.04 -33.24 -54.53
CA ARG A 218 32.17 -31.79 -54.31
C ARG A 218 30.90 -31.04 -54.69
N GLU A 219 30.28 -31.36 -55.83
CA GLU A 219 29.01 -30.78 -56.26
C GLU A 219 27.86 -31.12 -55.30
N GLU A 220 27.73 -32.39 -54.92
CA GLU A 220 26.74 -32.84 -53.94
C GLU A 220 26.93 -32.14 -52.59
N GLY A 221 28.18 -31.96 -52.13
CA GLY A 221 28.46 -31.22 -50.90
C GLY A 221 28.06 -29.75 -50.93
N VAL A 222 28.28 -29.07 -52.06
CA VAL A 222 27.82 -27.69 -52.24
C VAL A 222 26.28 -27.63 -52.25
N ALA A 223 25.61 -28.58 -52.89
CA ALA A 223 24.16 -28.66 -52.94
C ALA A 223 23.55 -28.90 -51.54
N HIS A 224 24.05 -29.87 -50.78
CA HIS A 224 23.61 -30.16 -49.42
C HIS A 224 23.85 -28.98 -48.47
N ARG A 225 25.01 -28.31 -48.58
CA ARG A 225 25.30 -27.11 -47.80
C ARG A 225 24.33 -25.97 -48.12
N ARG A 226 24.04 -25.74 -49.42
CA ARG A 226 23.08 -24.72 -49.86
C ARG A 226 21.68 -25.01 -49.33
N GLN A 227 21.24 -26.27 -49.41
CA GLN A 227 19.94 -26.69 -48.88
C GLN A 227 19.86 -26.49 -47.36
N ALA A 228 20.91 -26.85 -46.62
CA ALA A 228 20.99 -26.64 -45.17
C ALA A 228 20.84 -25.15 -44.79
N TYR A 229 21.52 -24.25 -45.50
CA TYR A 229 21.41 -22.82 -45.27
C TYR A 229 20.00 -22.29 -45.56
N TRP A 230 19.33 -22.76 -46.62
CA TRP A 230 17.95 -22.35 -46.90
C TRP A 230 16.96 -22.83 -45.85
N ILE A 231 17.08 -24.09 -45.41
CA ILE A 231 16.25 -24.64 -44.33
C ILE A 231 16.49 -23.85 -43.04
N GLY A 232 17.75 -23.56 -42.71
CA GLY A 232 18.12 -22.78 -41.55
C GLY A 232 17.61 -21.34 -41.59
N ALA A 233 17.72 -20.68 -42.74
CA ALA A 233 17.21 -19.33 -42.96
C ALA A 233 15.68 -19.29 -42.84
N LEU A 234 14.96 -20.27 -43.41
CA LEU A 234 13.51 -20.38 -43.28
C LEU A 234 13.10 -20.61 -41.83
N ALA A 235 13.76 -21.52 -41.12
CA ALA A 235 13.48 -21.79 -39.70
C ALA A 235 13.71 -20.54 -38.84
N SER A 236 14.80 -19.83 -39.07
CA SER A 236 15.12 -18.56 -38.38
C SER A 236 14.08 -17.48 -38.69
N ALA A 237 13.65 -17.35 -39.95
CA ALA A 237 12.61 -16.40 -40.34
C ALA A 237 11.27 -16.70 -39.66
N VAL A 238 10.88 -17.97 -39.54
CA VAL A 238 9.66 -18.38 -38.82
C VAL A 238 9.77 -18.04 -37.33
N ILE A 239 10.92 -18.30 -36.71
CA ILE A 239 11.15 -17.96 -35.29
C ILE A 239 11.03 -16.45 -35.07
N VAL A 240 11.65 -15.63 -35.94
CA VAL A 240 11.55 -14.17 -35.86
C VAL A 240 10.11 -13.69 -36.06
N ALA A 241 9.38 -14.24 -37.04
CA ALA A 241 7.99 -13.89 -37.28
C ALA A 241 7.08 -14.23 -36.09
N LEU A 242 7.26 -15.41 -35.49
CA LEU A 242 6.54 -15.80 -34.27
C LEU A 242 6.92 -14.91 -33.08
N GLY A 243 8.21 -14.57 -32.94
CA GLY A 243 8.71 -13.64 -31.94
C GLY A 243 8.08 -12.26 -32.06
N LEU A 244 7.99 -11.70 -33.26
CA LEU A 244 7.33 -10.42 -33.54
C LEU A 244 5.83 -10.49 -33.23
N PHE A 245 5.15 -11.54 -33.69
CA PHE A 245 3.73 -11.75 -33.42
C PHE A 245 3.45 -11.80 -31.92
N MET A 246 4.22 -12.60 -31.18
CA MET A 246 4.08 -12.73 -29.72
C MET A 246 4.46 -11.43 -29.00
N GLY A 247 5.48 -10.71 -29.49
CA GLY A 247 5.88 -9.40 -28.97
C GLY A 247 4.76 -8.37 -29.08
N VAL A 248 4.10 -8.28 -30.25
CA VAL A 248 2.92 -7.42 -30.45
C VAL A 248 1.76 -7.83 -29.55
N ALA A 249 1.52 -9.14 -29.37
CA ALA A 249 0.48 -9.65 -28.48
C ALA A 249 0.73 -9.27 -27.02
N ILE A 250 1.97 -9.45 -26.53
CA ILE A 250 2.37 -9.06 -25.16
C ILE A 250 2.28 -7.54 -24.99
N MET A 251 2.76 -6.76 -25.94
CA MET A 251 2.69 -5.29 -25.90
C MET A 251 1.24 -4.81 -25.81
N ARG A 252 0.32 -5.36 -26.62
CA ARG A 252 -1.12 -5.06 -26.52
C ARG A 252 -1.73 -5.52 -25.20
N SER A 253 -1.23 -6.61 -24.61
CA SER A 253 -1.70 -7.12 -23.31
C SER A 253 -1.29 -6.24 -22.13
N ILE A 254 -0.31 -5.34 -22.32
CA ILE A 254 0.21 -4.41 -21.31
C ILE A 254 -0.36 -3.01 -21.53
N THR A 255 -0.29 -2.49 -22.75
CA THR A 255 -0.71 -1.12 -23.10
C THR A 255 -2.21 -0.90 -22.88
N ARG A 256 -3.07 -1.81 -23.35
CA ARG A 256 -4.53 -1.67 -23.19
C ARG A 256 -5.01 -1.51 -21.74
N PRO A 257 -4.63 -2.37 -20.78
CA PRO A 257 -5.04 -2.17 -19.38
C PRO A 257 -4.37 -0.96 -18.73
N LEU A 258 -3.19 -0.54 -19.18
CA LEU A 258 -2.60 0.73 -18.73
C LEU A 258 -3.42 1.93 -19.22
N ASP A 259 -3.87 1.94 -20.48
CA ASP A 259 -4.74 2.98 -21.01
C ASP A 259 -6.07 3.05 -20.23
N GLN A 260 -6.62 1.89 -19.83
CA GLN A 260 -7.80 1.84 -18.95
C GLN A 260 -7.53 2.41 -17.57
N ALA A 261 -6.36 2.14 -16.99
CA ALA A 261 -5.96 2.68 -15.69
C ALA A 261 -5.81 4.22 -15.77
N VAL A 262 -5.18 4.72 -16.82
CA VAL A 262 -5.03 6.17 -17.08
C VAL A 262 -6.40 6.83 -17.26
N ALA A 263 -7.27 6.27 -18.09
CA ALA A 263 -8.60 6.82 -18.31
C ALA A 263 -9.44 6.89 -17.02
N LEU A 264 -9.36 5.87 -16.16
CA LEU A 264 -10.04 5.88 -14.86
C LEU A 264 -9.44 6.93 -13.93
N ALA A 265 -8.11 7.06 -13.88
CA ALA A 265 -7.44 8.06 -13.07
C ALA A 265 -7.77 9.50 -13.53
N ASP A 266 -7.80 9.75 -14.84
CA ASP A 266 -8.19 11.04 -15.41
C ASP A 266 -9.66 11.39 -15.09
N GLY A 267 -10.57 10.41 -15.16
CA GLY A 267 -11.96 10.59 -14.73
C GLY A 267 -12.06 11.00 -13.26
N ILE A 268 -11.32 10.31 -12.38
CA ILE A 268 -11.25 10.65 -10.95
C ILE A 268 -10.69 12.07 -10.76
N ALA A 269 -9.62 12.43 -11.46
CA ALA A 269 -9.01 13.76 -11.38
C ALA A 269 -9.96 14.87 -11.87
N ALA A 270 -10.83 14.56 -12.84
CA ALA A 270 -11.89 15.45 -13.32
C ALA A 270 -13.12 15.51 -12.39
N GLY A 271 -13.16 14.71 -11.32
CA GLY A 271 -14.30 14.61 -10.40
C GLY A 271 -15.43 13.70 -10.90
N ASP A 272 -15.27 13.05 -12.06
CA ASP A 272 -16.19 12.03 -12.52
C ASP A 272 -15.85 10.68 -11.89
N LEU A 273 -16.57 10.37 -10.80
CA LEU A 273 -16.40 9.12 -10.10
C LEU A 273 -17.32 8.01 -10.64
N THR A 274 -18.11 8.24 -11.69
CA THR A 274 -19.05 7.23 -12.21
C THR A 274 -18.35 6.07 -12.92
N GLY A 275 -17.10 6.28 -13.36
CA GLY A 275 -16.25 5.26 -13.95
C GLY A 275 -16.06 4.04 -13.04
N SER A 276 -16.13 2.85 -13.64
CA SER A 276 -15.74 1.60 -12.99
C SER A 276 -15.01 0.70 -13.98
N VAL A 277 -13.99 -0.01 -13.50
CA VAL A 277 -13.26 -1.00 -14.29
C VAL A 277 -13.28 -2.33 -13.56
N GLN A 278 -13.87 -3.34 -14.20
CA GLN A 278 -13.81 -4.72 -13.73
C GLN A 278 -12.74 -5.47 -14.53
N SER A 279 -11.75 -6.01 -13.83
CA SER A 279 -10.64 -6.74 -14.43
C SER A 279 -10.64 -8.17 -13.90
N ASN A 280 -10.73 -9.16 -14.81
CA ASN A 280 -10.55 -10.58 -14.48
C ASN A 280 -9.08 -11.02 -14.62
N ARG A 281 -8.15 -10.06 -14.59
CA ARG A 281 -6.71 -10.32 -14.72
C ARG A 281 -6.12 -10.70 -13.36
N GLY A 282 -5.20 -11.67 -13.37
CA GLY A 282 -4.45 -12.12 -12.19
C GLY A 282 -3.02 -11.58 -12.12
N ASP A 283 -2.65 -10.64 -13.00
CA ASP A 283 -1.33 -10.03 -13.07
C ASP A 283 -1.26 -8.66 -12.35
N GLU A 284 -0.08 -8.03 -12.33
CA GLU A 284 0.13 -6.74 -11.68
C GLU A 284 -0.80 -5.65 -12.20
N LEU A 285 -1.17 -5.72 -13.48
CA LEU A 285 -2.09 -4.77 -14.10
C LEU A 285 -3.54 -5.00 -13.64
N GLY A 286 -3.91 -6.26 -13.38
CA GLY A 286 -5.16 -6.60 -12.70
C GLY A 286 -5.23 -6.00 -11.29
N HIS A 287 -4.15 -6.13 -10.52
CA HIS A 287 -4.03 -5.52 -9.20
C HIS A 287 -4.15 -4.00 -9.27
N LEU A 288 -3.43 -3.34 -10.19
CA LEU A 288 -3.48 -1.89 -10.41
C LEU A 288 -4.91 -1.40 -10.68
N LEU A 289 -5.61 -2.04 -11.62
CA LEU A 289 -6.99 -1.68 -11.96
C LEU A 289 -7.94 -1.89 -10.77
N GLY A 290 -7.76 -2.98 -10.01
CA GLY A 290 -8.51 -3.24 -8.78
C GLY A 290 -8.30 -2.16 -7.72
N ALA A 291 -7.05 -1.73 -7.51
CA ALA A 291 -6.71 -0.68 -6.56
C ALA A 291 -7.31 0.68 -6.95
N LEU A 292 -7.22 1.07 -8.23
CA LEU A 292 -7.84 2.30 -8.74
C LEU A 292 -9.36 2.28 -8.60
N ASN A 293 -10.00 1.15 -8.87
CA ASN A 293 -11.44 1.00 -8.67
C ASN A 293 -11.83 1.10 -7.19
N GLY A 294 -11.02 0.53 -6.28
CA GLY A 294 -11.20 0.70 -4.84
C GLY A 294 -11.06 2.16 -4.39
N MET A 295 -10.10 2.90 -4.94
CA MET A 295 -9.95 4.35 -4.69
C MET A 295 -11.17 5.13 -5.17
N ALA A 296 -11.66 4.88 -6.38
CA ALA A 296 -12.87 5.51 -6.91
C ALA A 296 -14.10 5.25 -6.02
N GLN A 297 -14.27 4.02 -5.55
CA GLN A 297 -15.36 3.66 -4.62
C GLN A 297 -15.28 4.43 -3.30
N ARG A 298 -14.08 4.57 -2.71
CA ARG A 298 -13.88 5.33 -1.48
C ARG A 298 -14.17 6.81 -1.67
N LEU A 299 -13.70 7.40 -2.76
CA LEU A 299 -13.99 8.80 -3.09
C LEU A 299 -15.49 9.04 -3.30
N ARG A 300 -16.22 8.10 -3.93
CA ARG A 300 -17.69 8.21 -4.05
C ARG A 300 -18.37 8.22 -2.69
N GLY A 301 -17.91 7.38 -1.76
CA GLY A 301 -18.42 7.35 -0.39
C GLY A 301 -18.24 8.71 0.31
N VAL A 302 -17.02 9.25 0.27
CA VAL A 302 -16.70 10.57 0.87
C VAL A 302 -17.55 11.69 0.25
N VAL A 303 -17.66 11.75 -1.08
CA VAL A 303 -18.49 12.76 -1.75
C VAL A 303 -19.97 12.60 -1.38
N GLY A 304 -20.45 11.36 -1.24
CA GLY A 304 -21.80 11.07 -0.77
C GLY A 304 -22.06 11.57 0.66
N GLU A 305 -21.13 11.32 1.59
CA GLU A 305 -21.20 11.81 2.97
C GLU A 305 -21.19 13.34 3.02
N VAL A 306 -20.30 14.00 2.26
CA VAL A 306 -20.26 15.47 2.17
C VAL A 306 -21.58 16.02 1.64
N ARG A 307 -22.15 15.43 0.58
CA ARG A 307 -23.45 15.86 0.04
C ARG A 307 -24.57 15.72 1.07
N SER A 308 -24.61 14.62 1.81
CA SER A 308 -25.59 14.39 2.88
C SER A 308 -25.42 15.38 4.03
N GLY A 309 -24.17 15.74 4.36
CA GLY A 309 -23.85 16.77 5.35
C GLY A 309 -24.35 18.16 4.92
N VAL A 310 -24.10 18.54 3.67
CA VAL A 310 -24.58 19.82 3.09
C VAL A 310 -26.11 19.88 3.08
N GLU A 311 -26.80 18.78 2.75
CA GLU A 311 -28.26 18.72 2.77
C GLU A 311 -28.84 18.86 4.19
N SER A 312 -28.16 18.29 5.19
CA SER A 312 -28.50 18.46 6.60
C SER A 312 -28.33 19.92 7.05
N VAL A 313 -27.21 20.55 6.68
CA VAL A 313 -26.94 21.97 6.96
C VAL A 313 -27.97 22.88 6.26
N SER A 314 -28.32 22.60 5.00
CA SER A 314 -29.34 23.35 4.28
C SER A 314 -30.70 23.24 4.98
N THR A 315 -31.07 22.06 5.46
CA THR A 315 -32.33 21.83 6.19
C THR A 315 -32.34 22.60 7.51
N ALA A 316 -31.27 22.51 8.30
CA ALA A 316 -31.12 23.26 9.54
C ALA A 316 -31.16 24.78 9.31
N SER A 317 -30.51 25.26 8.24
CA SER A 317 -30.50 26.68 7.86
C SER A 317 -31.91 27.18 7.53
N ASN A 318 -32.72 26.38 6.82
CA ASN A 318 -34.12 26.71 6.53
C ASN A 318 -34.97 26.74 7.82
N GLN A 319 -34.72 25.84 8.77
CA GLN A 319 -35.39 25.85 10.07
C GLN A 319 -35.03 27.09 10.90
N ILE A 320 -33.75 27.49 10.91
CA ILE A 320 -33.30 28.73 11.57
C ILE A 320 -33.96 29.94 10.93
N ALA A 321 -34.00 30.02 9.59
CA ALA A 321 -34.66 31.12 8.89
C ALA A 321 -36.14 31.23 9.27
N SER A 322 -36.85 30.10 9.33
CA SER A 322 -38.25 30.06 9.79
C SER A 322 -38.39 30.48 11.26
N GLY A 323 -37.47 30.03 12.13
CA GLY A 323 -37.47 30.39 13.55
C GLY A 323 -37.20 31.88 13.79
N ASN A 324 -36.29 32.47 13.02
CA ASN A 324 -36.03 33.91 13.06
C ASN A 324 -37.23 34.74 12.58
N GLN A 325 -37.97 34.25 11.58
CA GLN A 325 -39.19 34.92 11.13
C GLN A 325 -40.28 34.91 12.21
N ASP A 326 -40.48 33.78 12.89
CA ASP A 326 -41.42 33.67 14.03
C ASP A 326 -40.99 34.58 15.19
N LEU A 327 -39.70 34.58 15.53
CA LEU A 327 -39.16 35.44 16.57
C LEU A 327 -39.35 36.93 16.23
N SER A 328 -39.09 37.33 14.97
CA SER A 328 -39.33 38.70 14.50
C SER A 328 -40.80 39.08 14.68
N SER A 329 -41.72 38.23 14.24
CA SER A 329 -43.16 38.48 14.38
C SER A 329 -43.60 38.60 15.84
N ARG A 330 -43.09 37.74 16.72
CA ARG A 330 -43.35 37.82 18.17
C ARG A 330 -42.75 39.07 18.81
N THR A 331 -41.59 39.52 18.32
CA THR A 331 -40.95 40.75 18.79
C THR A 331 -41.76 41.98 18.38
N GLU A 332 -42.26 42.02 17.13
CA GLU A 332 -43.19 43.06 16.66
C GLU A 332 -44.48 43.09 17.50
N GLN A 333 -45.07 41.92 17.79
CA GLN A 333 -46.26 41.84 18.64
C GLN A 333 -45.99 42.26 20.09
N THR A 334 -44.82 41.91 20.63
CA THR A 334 -44.42 42.33 21.98
C THR A 334 -44.21 43.84 22.04
N ALA A 335 -43.62 44.44 21.01
CA ALA A 335 -43.47 45.88 20.90
C ALA A 335 -44.84 46.59 20.87
N ALA A 336 -45.79 46.08 20.08
CA ALA A 336 -47.16 46.60 20.04
C ALA A 336 -47.87 46.52 21.41
N ASN A 337 -47.75 45.40 22.12
CA ASN A 337 -48.31 45.25 23.47
C ASN A 337 -47.66 46.20 24.49
N LEU A 338 -46.35 46.47 24.35
CA LEU A 338 -45.66 47.45 25.18
C LEU A 338 -46.15 48.88 24.90
N GLU A 339 -46.42 49.21 23.64
CA GLU A 339 -46.99 50.50 23.25
C GLU A 339 -48.40 50.69 23.84
N GLU A 340 -49.24 49.65 23.81
CA GLU A 340 -50.57 49.67 24.46
C GLU A 340 -50.47 49.77 25.99
N THR A 341 -49.49 49.10 26.60
CA THR A 341 -49.22 49.20 28.05
C THR A 341 -48.75 50.61 28.43
N ALA A 342 -47.89 51.24 27.61
CA ALA A 342 -47.45 52.60 27.83
C ALA A 342 -48.61 53.60 27.74
N ALA A 343 -49.48 53.46 26.72
CA ALA A 343 -50.70 54.27 26.61
C ALA A 343 -51.64 54.09 27.81
N SER A 344 -51.80 52.84 28.28
CA SER A 344 -52.60 52.54 29.49
C SER A 344 -51.99 53.18 30.75
N MET A 345 -50.66 53.22 30.85
CA MET A 345 -49.96 53.91 31.94
C MET A 345 -50.14 55.43 31.87
N GLU A 346 -50.19 56.04 30.69
CA GLU A 346 -50.52 57.47 30.53
C GLU A 346 -51.94 57.77 31.02
N GLU A 347 -52.92 56.93 30.66
CA GLU A 347 -54.31 57.08 31.12
C GLU A 347 -54.46 56.84 32.63
N LEU A 348 -53.78 55.83 33.18
CA LEU A 348 -53.72 55.59 34.63
C LEU A 348 -53.08 56.77 35.35
N THR A 349 -51.99 57.32 34.83
CA THR A 349 -51.32 58.50 35.42
C THR A 349 -52.25 59.70 35.43
N ALA A 350 -53.01 59.94 34.35
CA ALA A 350 -54.04 60.98 34.30
C ALA A 350 -55.12 60.75 35.38
N THR A 351 -55.60 59.51 35.51
CA THR A 351 -56.64 59.14 36.50
C THR A 351 -56.14 59.26 37.95
N VAL A 352 -54.89 58.86 38.21
CA VAL A 352 -54.25 59.02 39.54
C VAL A 352 -54.06 60.50 39.86
N THR A 353 -53.66 61.32 38.88
CA THR A 353 -53.55 62.78 39.05
C THR A 353 -54.92 63.38 39.38
N GLN A 354 -55.96 62.98 38.67
CA GLN A 354 -57.34 63.39 38.95
C GLN A 354 -57.82 62.91 40.34
N SER A 355 -57.47 61.69 40.73
CA SER A 355 -57.82 61.12 42.05
C SER A 355 -57.10 61.87 43.18
N ALA A 356 -55.83 62.24 42.98
CA ALA A 356 -55.06 63.03 43.93
C ALA A 356 -55.66 64.44 44.11
N ASP A 357 -56.09 65.08 43.02
CA ASP A 357 -56.77 66.38 43.11
C ASP A 357 -58.14 66.27 43.78
N THR A 358 -58.89 65.19 43.50
CA THR A 358 -60.17 64.91 44.18
C THR A 358 -59.96 64.65 45.67
N ALA A 359 -58.93 63.89 46.04
CA ALA A 359 -58.57 63.65 47.43
C ALA A 359 -58.12 64.93 48.15
N ARG A 360 -57.39 65.83 47.47
CA ARG A 360 -57.07 67.17 48.00
C ARG A 360 -58.33 68.00 48.25
N GLN A 361 -59.26 68.02 47.31
CA GLN A 361 -60.55 68.70 47.48
C GLN A 361 -61.37 68.09 48.63
N ALA A 362 -61.44 66.76 48.72
CA ALA A 362 -62.14 66.06 49.78
C ALA A 362 -61.49 66.30 51.16
N ASN A 363 -60.17 66.33 51.25
CA ASN A 363 -59.45 66.65 52.48
C ASN A 363 -59.74 68.09 52.93
N GLN A 364 -59.83 69.02 51.99
CA GLN A 364 -60.20 70.41 52.28
C GLN A 364 -61.66 70.53 52.77
N LEU A 365 -62.56 69.69 52.24
CA LEU A 365 -63.95 69.57 52.70
C LEU A 365 -64.05 68.88 54.07
N ALA A 366 -63.25 67.84 54.32
CA ALA A 366 -63.21 67.14 55.60
C ALA A 366 -62.63 68.03 56.70
N ALA A 367 -61.60 68.84 56.42
CA ALA A 367 -61.05 69.82 57.36
C ALA A 367 -62.10 70.87 57.76
N THR A 368 -62.91 71.34 56.80
CA THR A 368 -64.00 72.26 57.09
C THR A 368 -65.14 71.59 57.89
N ALA A 369 -65.45 70.31 57.63
CA ALA A 369 -66.42 69.55 58.41
C ALA A 369 -65.93 69.19 59.83
N ALA A 370 -64.65 68.85 60.00
CA ALA A 370 -64.04 68.58 61.30
C ALA A 370 -64.04 69.83 62.19
N GLN A 371 -63.79 71.02 61.60
CA GLN A 371 -63.91 72.30 62.30
C GLN A 371 -65.36 72.55 62.77
N ALA A 372 -66.37 72.10 62.02
CA ALA A 372 -67.77 72.15 62.45
C ALA A 372 -68.10 71.10 63.53
N ALA A 373 -67.49 69.91 63.46
CA ALA A 373 -67.70 68.83 64.44
C ALA A 373 -67.00 69.11 65.79
N GLU A 374 -65.84 69.76 65.81
CA GLU A 374 -65.20 70.24 67.06
C GLU A 374 -66.08 71.24 67.80
N GLN A 375 -66.86 72.06 67.09
CA GLN A 375 -67.86 72.92 67.71
C GLN A 375 -69.07 72.14 68.26
N GLY A 376 -69.34 70.92 67.76
CA GLY A 376 -70.41 70.03 68.24
C GLY A 376 -69.99 69.05 69.35
N GLY A 377 -68.70 68.73 69.48
CA GLY A 377 -68.16 67.67 70.34
C GLY A 377 -68.11 67.95 71.85
N ALA A 378 -68.62 69.08 72.34
CA ALA A 378 -68.77 69.33 73.79
C ALA A 378 -69.93 68.54 74.44
N VAL A 379 -70.65 67.70 73.69
CA VAL A 379 -71.90 67.05 74.13
C VAL A 379 -71.84 65.53 73.86
N VAL A 380 -71.60 64.76 74.95
CA VAL A 380 -72.00 63.33 75.18
C VAL A 380 -70.97 62.21 74.90
N ALA A 381 -70.96 61.25 75.84
CA ALA A 381 -69.95 60.22 76.13
C ALA A 381 -70.46 58.75 75.98
N GLN A 382 -69.49 57.83 75.81
CA GLN A 382 -69.38 56.41 76.28
C GLN A 382 -70.27 55.22 75.76
N ALA A 383 -69.55 54.18 75.23
CA ALA A 383 -69.71 52.68 75.37
C ALA A 383 -70.99 51.93 74.84
N TYR A 384 -71.07 50.64 74.38
CA TYR A 384 -70.22 49.47 73.99
C TYR A 384 -71.12 48.39 73.27
N ASP A 385 -70.53 47.50 72.43
CA ASP A 385 -70.75 46.01 72.22
C ASP A 385 -71.76 45.31 71.22
N VAL A 386 -71.28 44.14 70.72
CA VAL A 386 -71.80 42.84 70.13
C VAL A 386 -72.38 42.68 68.69
N ALA A 387 -71.84 41.66 67.99
CA ALA A 387 -72.20 41.06 66.68
C ALA A 387 -73.34 40.00 66.70
N PRO A 388 -73.78 39.42 65.54
CA PRO A 388 -73.36 38.02 65.23
C PRO A 388 -73.25 37.60 63.74
N GLY A 389 -72.34 36.63 63.47
CA GLY A 389 -72.53 35.45 62.60
C GLY A 389 -72.14 35.49 61.10
N ASN A 390 -71.07 34.76 60.71
CA ASN A 390 -70.88 34.00 59.46
C ASN A 390 -69.57 33.19 59.51
N GLU A 391 -69.59 31.89 59.20
CA GLU A 391 -68.47 30.96 59.39
C GLU A 391 -67.31 31.17 58.39
N VAL A 392 -66.10 31.24 58.93
CA VAL A 392 -64.80 31.22 58.24
C VAL A 392 -63.90 30.28 59.04
N LEU A 393 -63.23 29.34 58.37
CA LEU A 393 -62.24 28.45 58.98
C LEU A 393 -61.09 29.26 59.61
N ARG A 394 -60.68 28.90 60.82
CA ARG A 394 -59.67 29.61 61.60
C ARG A 394 -58.42 28.76 61.82
N VAL A 395 -57.30 29.44 62.07
CA VAL A 395 -56.04 28.81 62.45
C VAL A 395 -56.23 28.06 63.77
N GLY A 396 -56.14 26.72 63.73
CA GLY A 396 -56.43 25.82 64.84
C GLY A 396 -57.46 24.74 64.53
N ASP A 397 -58.21 24.87 63.43
CA ASP A 397 -59.19 23.88 63.00
C ASP A 397 -58.51 22.58 62.51
N LYS A 398 -59.00 21.42 62.95
CA LYS A 398 -58.48 20.11 62.53
C LYS A 398 -59.20 19.62 61.28
N VAL A 399 -58.45 19.48 60.18
CA VAL A 399 -58.94 18.92 58.92
C VAL A 399 -58.43 17.49 58.77
N ARG A 400 -59.31 16.52 58.44
CA ARG A 400 -58.91 15.12 58.18
C ARG A 400 -58.77 14.92 56.67
N LEU A 401 -57.60 14.45 56.25
CA LEU A 401 -57.32 14.03 54.86
C LEU A 401 -57.05 12.52 54.85
N GLU A 402 -57.69 11.79 53.94
CA GLU A 402 -57.59 10.33 53.84
C GLU A 402 -56.97 9.95 52.48
N ALA A 403 -55.78 9.36 52.50
CA ALA A 403 -55.06 8.92 51.30
C ALA A 403 -55.21 7.40 51.13
N ILE A 404 -55.82 6.97 50.04
CA ILE A 404 -56.05 5.54 49.74
C ILE A 404 -55.02 5.10 48.70
N ALA A 405 -54.07 4.23 49.08
CA ALA A 405 -53.11 3.60 48.17
C ALA A 405 -53.46 2.12 47.98
N ALA A 406 -53.79 1.71 46.76
CA ALA A 406 -54.02 0.30 46.41
C ALA A 406 -52.86 -0.25 45.57
N GLY A 407 -52.24 -1.34 46.03
CA GLY A 407 -51.45 -2.24 45.17
C GLY A 407 -49.92 -2.09 45.11
N CYS A 408 -49.19 -1.87 46.21
CA CYS A 408 -47.70 -1.88 46.20
C CYS A 408 -47.07 -2.61 47.41
N SER A 409 -45.90 -3.25 47.18
CA SER A 409 -45.13 -4.11 48.11
C SER A 409 -44.27 -3.34 49.13
N GLN A 410 -43.79 -4.05 50.17
CA GLN A 410 -43.15 -3.56 51.41
C GLN A 410 -41.85 -2.73 51.32
N SER A 411 -41.52 -2.08 50.19
CA SER A 411 -40.48 -1.05 50.14
C SER A 411 -41.14 0.31 50.03
N GLY A 412 -41.18 1.04 51.15
CA GLY A 412 -41.97 2.26 51.33
C GLY A 412 -41.83 3.29 50.21
N HIS A 413 -42.98 3.78 49.75
CA HIS A 413 -43.05 4.99 48.95
C HIS A 413 -43.27 6.19 49.89
N SER A 414 -42.39 7.17 49.82
CA SER A 414 -42.63 8.51 50.36
C SER A 414 -43.03 9.43 49.19
N GLY A 415 -44.06 10.24 49.42
CA GLY A 415 -44.44 11.34 48.55
C GLY A 415 -44.78 12.55 49.43
N HIS A 416 -44.46 13.74 48.97
CA HIS A 416 -44.82 14.99 49.64
C HIS A 416 -46.07 15.56 48.97
N LEU A 417 -47.09 15.89 49.77
CA LEU A 417 -48.26 16.64 49.35
C LEU A 417 -47.99 18.12 49.66
N TYR A 418 -47.85 18.95 48.64
CA TYR A 418 -47.74 20.40 48.79
C TYR A 418 -49.12 21.03 48.61
N VAL A 419 -49.53 21.87 49.56
CA VAL A 419 -50.67 22.77 49.41
C VAL A 419 -50.08 24.15 49.20
N ASP A 420 -50.28 24.71 48.00
CA ASP A 420 -49.74 26.03 47.65
C ASP A 420 -50.86 27.09 47.54
N ASN A 421 -50.52 28.25 48.10
CA ASN A 421 -51.06 29.58 47.92
C ASN A 421 -52.54 29.94 48.21
N PHE A 422 -52.71 30.87 49.15
CA PHE A 422 -53.74 31.90 49.13
C PHE A 422 -53.04 33.27 49.19
N THR A 423 -52.80 33.92 48.03
CA THR A 423 -52.79 35.38 47.74
C THR A 423 -51.83 35.76 46.59
N THR A 424 -52.15 36.85 45.87
CA THR A 424 -51.42 37.41 44.72
C THR A 424 -50.40 38.51 45.09
N ALA A 425 -50.04 38.63 46.37
CA ALA A 425 -49.04 39.59 46.83
C ALA A 425 -47.93 38.85 47.58
N LEU A 426 -46.79 38.67 46.92
CA LEU A 426 -45.57 38.18 47.57
C LEU A 426 -45.14 39.19 48.67
N PRO A 427 -44.79 38.75 49.89
CA PRO A 427 -44.40 39.66 50.97
C PRO A 427 -43.10 40.41 50.63
N LYS A 428 -43.08 41.72 50.92
CA LYS A 428 -41.87 42.55 50.83
C LYS A 428 -40.92 42.24 52.00
N GLY A 429 -39.99 41.31 51.81
CA GLY A 429 -38.99 40.90 52.81
C GLY A 429 -37.55 40.93 52.28
N VAL A 430 -36.58 40.53 53.12
CA VAL A 430 -35.17 40.38 52.72
C VAL A 430 -35.01 39.23 51.74
N TRP A 431 -34.33 39.45 50.61
CA TRP A 431 -34.06 38.43 49.61
C TRP A 431 -32.57 38.08 49.61
N ILE A 432 -32.27 36.80 49.40
CA ILE A 432 -30.89 36.33 49.32
C ILE A 432 -30.67 35.68 47.97
N THR A 433 -29.69 36.19 47.24
CA THR A 433 -29.24 35.60 45.99
C THR A 433 -27.83 35.06 46.21
N ALA A 434 -27.65 33.76 45.99
CA ALA A 434 -26.34 33.13 45.99
C ALA A 434 -25.93 32.87 44.53
N SER A 435 -24.70 33.20 44.17
CA SER A 435 -24.18 32.91 42.83
C SER A 435 -22.86 32.16 42.95
N GLY A 436 -22.72 31.07 42.21
CA GLY A 436 -21.52 30.26 42.21
C GLY A 436 -21.48 29.28 41.06
N PRO A 437 -20.30 28.72 40.74
CA PRO A 437 -20.16 27.70 39.71
C PRO A 437 -20.96 26.45 40.11
N VAL A 438 -21.70 25.87 39.16
CA VAL A 438 -22.53 24.67 39.41
C VAL A 438 -21.80 23.36 39.21
N SER A 439 -20.61 23.45 38.63
CA SER A 439 -19.72 22.33 38.38
C SER A 439 -18.31 22.71 38.78
N ALA A 440 -17.68 21.84 39.57
CA ALA A 440 -16.24 21.83 39.72
C ALA A 440 -15.64 20.93 38.64
N PRO A 441 -14.47 21.26 38.07
CA PRO A 441 -13.70 20.30 37.30
C PRO A 441 -13.51 19.02 38.12
N LYS A 442 -13.49 17.87 37.44
CA LYS A 442 -13.37 16.51 38.00
C LYS A 442 -12.09 16.25 38.83
N ASN A 443 -11.26 17.28 39.02
CA ASN A 443 -10.00 17.19 39.73
C ASN A 443 -10.19 17.53 41.21
N ASP A 444 -10.05 16.47 41.99
CA ASP A 444 -9.94 16.43 43.44
C ASP A 444 -9.19 17.63 44.04
N GLY A 445 -9.81 18.33 45.01
CA GLY A 445 -9.15 19.41 45.76
C GLY A 445 -9.20 20.80 45.13
N THR A 446 -10.01 21.02 44.09
CA THR A 446 -10.23 22.35 43.50
C THR A 446 -10.88 23.33 44.51
N GLU A 447 -10.41 24.58 44.52
CA GLU A 447 -11.00 25.66 45.32
C GLU A 447 -12.03 26.44 44.47
N ILE A 448 -13.21 26.68 45.05
CA ILE A 448 -14.34 27.31 44.37
C ILE A 448 -14.82 28.49 45.20
N THR A 449 -14.97 29.64 44.57
CA THR A 449 -15.45 30.86 45.23
C THR A 449 -16.91 31.11 44.91
N TYR A 450 -17.74 31.15 45.96
CA TYR A 450 -19.15 31.52 45.92
C TYR A 450 -19.30 33.00 46.28
N THR A 451 -20.17 33.71 45.56
CA THR A 451 -20.52 35.11 45.84
C THR A 451 -21.96 35.17 46.32
N TYR A 452 -22.15 35.58 47.56
CA TYR A 452 -23.46 35.73 48.20
C TYR A 452 -23.85 37.20 48.25
N SER A 453 -25.06 37.53 47.80
CA SER A 453 -25.61 38.89 47.84
C SER A 453 -26.95 38.93 48.57
N TYR A 454 -27.10 39.92 49.46
CA TYR A 454 -28.24 40.11 50.35
C TYR A 454 -28.88 41.44 50.02
N THR A 455 -30.14 41.45 49.60
CA THR A 455 -30.84 42.68 49.22
C THR A 455 -32.08 42.89 50.07
N ASN A 456 -32.22 44.06 50.69
CA ASN A 456 -33.47 44.42 51.35
C ASN A 456 -34.45 45.02 50.33
N ASN A 457 -35.42 44.22 49.88
CA ASN A 457 -36.48 44.69 48.98
C ASN A 457 -37.73 45.21 49.73
N ALA A 458 -37.66 45.33 51.06
CA ALA A 458 -38.72 45.95 51.86
C ALA A 458 -38.65 47.48 51.79
N SER A 459 -39.78 48.14 52.06
CA SER A 459 -39.87 49.60 52.13
C SER A 459 -39.37 50.20 53.45
N THR A 460 -38.88 49.36 54.37
CA THR A 460 -38.34 49.75 55.68
C THR A 460 -37.01 49.05 55.96
N PRO A 461 -36.10 49.67 56.75
CA PRO A 461 -34.86 49.01 57.16
C PRO A 461 -35.14 47.72 57.93
N VAL A 462 -34.31 46.69 57.72
CA VAL A 462 -34.34 45.45 58.51
C VAL A 462 -33.13 45.45 59.43
N THR A 463 -33.31 45.08 60.70
CA THR A 463 -32.25 45.11 61.73
C THR A 463 -31.95 43.72 62.28
N ASN A 464 -30.74 43.54 62.83
CA ASN A 464 -30.30 42.29 63.43
C ASN A 464 -30.42 41.07 62.49
N VAL A 465 -30.02 41.24 61.22
CA VAL A 465 -30.11 40.16 60.23
C VAL A 465 -29.00 39.15 60.49
N GLU A 466 -29.38 37.93 60.83
CA GLU A 466 -28.49 36.78 60.93
C GLU A 466 -28.62 35.90 59.69
N VAL A 467 -27.50 35.69 59.00
CA VAL A 467 -27.43 34.79 57.85
C VAL A 467 -26.44 33.68 58.16
N THR A 468 -26.88 32.43 58.01
CA THR A 468 -26.02 31.26 58.15
C THR A 468 -25.93 30.53 56.80
N PRO A 469 -24.94 30.88 55.95
CA PRO A 469 -24.67 30.14 54.73
C PRO A 469 -24.29 28.67 55.03
N ALA A 470 -25.03 27.69 54.51
CA ALA A 470 -24.64 26.28 54.50
C ALA A 470 -23.48 26.05 53.53
N MET A 471 -22.62 25.11 53.90
CA MET A 471 -21.52 24.70 53.05
C MET A 471 -22.06 23.94 51.83
N PRO A 472 -21.64 24.27 50.60
CA PRO A 472 -21.99 23.50 49.40
C PRO A 472 -21.62 22.03 49.57
N GLN A 473 -22.48 21.14 49.06
CA GLN A 473 -22.31 19.70 49.13
C GLN A 473 -22.17 19.10 47.74
N ASP A 474 -21.46 18.00 47.60
CA ASP A 474 -21.43 17.29 46.34
C ASP A 474 -22.72 16.50 46.05
N SER A 475 -22.79 15.90 44.85
CA SER A 475 -23.90 15.04 44.39
C SER A 475 -24.21 13.86 45.32
N THR A 476 -23.30 13.51 46.23
CA THR A 476 -23.43 12.42 47.20
C THR A 476 -23.72 12.90 48.63
N GLY A 477 -23.82 14.23 48.85
CA GLY A 477 -24.12 14.85 50.13
C GLY A 477 -22.90 15.13 51.02
N VAL A 478 -21.67 14.97 50.52
CA VAL A 478 -20.44 15.28 51.27
C VAL A 478 -20.18 16.80 51.20
N SER A 479 -19.96 17.42 52.36
CA SER A 479 -19.75 18.87 52.45
C SER A 479 -18.34 19.29 52.03
N THR A 480 -18.25 20.39 51.29
CA THR A 480 -16.98 21.07 51.00
C THR A 480 -16.33 21.62 52.28
N SER A 481 -15.02 21.86 52.23
CA SER A 481 -14.25 22.38 53.37
C SER A 481 -13.92 23.87 53.21
N PHE A 482 -14.01 24.64 54.28
CA PHE A 482 -13.83 26.10 54.24
C PHE A 482 -12.37 26.49 53.95
N VAL A 483 -12.15 27.46 53.05
CA VAL A 483 -10.81 28.00 52.75
C VAL A 483 -10.69 29.45 53.20
N SER A 484 -11.56 30.33 52.71
CA SER A 484 -11.49 31.76 53.03
C SER A 484 -12.85 32.45 52.90
N LEU A 485 -12.99 33.59 53.60
CA LEU A 485 -14.16 34.47 53.49
C LEU A 485 -13.68 35.92 53.36
N VAL A 486 -14.24 36.62 52.38
CA VAL A 486 -13.97 38.04 52.13
C VAL A 486 -15.29 38.79 52.15
N ASP A 487 -15.43 39.68 53.13
CA ASP A 487 -16.57 40.59 53.28
C ASP A 487 -16.03 42.01 53.47
N ALA A 488 -16.49 42.94 52.63
CA ALA A 488 -16.05 44.33 52.66
C ALA A 488 -16.44 45.09 53.95
N LYS A 489 -17.50 44.63 54.65
CA LYS A 489 -18.00 45.28 55.87
C LYS A 489 -17.62 44.54 57.16
N ASN A 490 -16.96 43.38 57.05
CA ASN A 490 -16.55 42.52 58.17
C ASN A 490 -17.72 42.12 59.10
N TYR A 491 -18.92 41.95 58.55
CA TYR A 491 -20.10 41.44 59.27
C TYR A 491 -20.15 39.90 59.31
N CYS A 492 -19.37 39.25 58.44
CA CYS A 492 -19.27 37.79 58.35
C CYS A 492 -18.06 37.22 59.08
N THR A 493 -18.25 36.07 59.72
CA THR A 493 -17.23 35.30 60.45
C THR A 493 -17.08 33.91 59.85
N ALA A 494 -15.84 33.41 59.82
CA ALA A 494 -15.52 32.06 59.36
C ALA A 494 -16.19 31.00 60.25
N PRO A 495 -16.40 29.77 59.74
CA PRO A 495 -17.01 28.71 60.54
C PRO A 495 -16.16 28.33 61.76
N VAL A 496 -16.84 27.77 62.76
CA VAL A 496 -16.21 27.26 63.98
C VAL A 496 -15.23 26.14 63.60
N GLY A 497 -13.93 26.38 63.83
CA GLY A 497 -12.84 25.47 63.43
C GLY A 497 -11.91 26.03 62.35
N GLY A 498 -12.27 27.15 61.69
CA GLY A 498 -11.42 27.82 60.72
C GLY A 498 -11.23 27.06 59.40
N VAL A 499 -10.08 27.25 58.76
CA VAL A 499 -9.74 26.60 57.48
C VAL A 499 -9.81 25.07 57.61
N GLY A 500 -10.52 24.41 56.68
CA GLY A 500 -10.74 22.96 56.66
C GLY A 500 -12.02 22.49 57.34
N SER A 501 -12.74 23.37 58.05
CA SER A 501 -14.02 23.03 58.69
C SER A 501 -15.15 22.86 57.67
N THR A 502 -16.14 22.02 58.00
CA THR A 502 -17.35 21.77 57.19
C THR A 502 -18.61 22.42 57.77
N GLY A 503 -18.46 23.22 58.83
CA GLY A 503 -19.55 23.96 59.46
C GLY A 503 -19.94 25.22 58.66
N PRO A 504 -21.14 25.79 58.91
CA PRO A 504 -21.58 26.98 58.19
C PRO A 504 -20.84 28.24 58.66
N ALA A 505 -20.61 29.18 57.74
CA ALA A 505 -20.19 30.54 58.11
C ALA A 505 -21.39 31.32 58.69
N LYS A 506 -21.13 32.41 59.40
CA LYS A 506 -22.19 33.23 60.03
C LYS A 506 -21.96 34.70 59.78
N CYS A 507 -23.00 35.39 59.34
CA CYS A 507 -23.00 36.83 59.15
C CYS A 507 -24.05 37.49 60.05
N SER A 508 -23.62 38.48 60.83
CA SER A 508 -24.49 39.28 61.70
C SER A 508 -24.47 40.71 61.21
N ILE A 509 -25.53 41.10 60.49
CA ILE A 509 -25.66 42.40 59.83
C ILE A 509 -26.54 43.29 60.73
N PRO A 510 -26.00 44.40 61.29
CA PRO A 510 -26.73 45.23 62.24
C PRO A 510 -27.99 45.87 61.64
N SER A 511 -27.90 46.38 60.42
CA SER A 511 -29.02 46.96 59.69
C SER A 511 -28.77 46.93 58.17
N LEU A 512 -29.85 46.74 57.40
CA LEU A 512 -29.84 46.80 55.93
C LEU A 512 -30.94 47.78 55.47
N ALA A 513 -30.55 48.87 54.81
CA ALA A 513 -31.48 49.91 54.35
C ALA A 513 -32.34 49.44 53.16
N PRO A 514 -33.52 50.04 52.92
CA PRO A 514 -34.34 49.72 51.74
C PRO A 514 -33.56 49.87 50.43
N GLY A 515 -33.53 48.81 49.62
CA GLY A 515 -32.79 48.74 48.36
C GLY A 515 -31.28 48.52 48.49
N GLU A 516 -30.73 48.38 49.71
CA GLU A 516 -29.31 48.13 49.92
C GLU A 516 -28.97 46.66 49.65
N THR A 517 -27.90 46.45 48.87
CA THR A 517 -27.31 45.13 48.62
C THR A 517 -25.93 45.03 49.25
N LEU A 518 -25.71 44.03 50.09
CA LEU A 518 -24.39 43.65 50.61
C LEU A 518 -23.92 42.35 49.96
N THR A 519 -22.62 42.22 49.72
CA THR A 519 -22.03 41.03 49.08
C THR A 519 -20.81 40.54 49.85
N PHE A 520 -20.69 39.23 50.04
CA PHE A 520 -19.44 38.60 50.46
C PHE A 520 -19.09 37.41 49.58
N LYS A 521 -17.80 37.05 49.59
CA LYS A 521 -17.25 35.89 48.87
C LYS A 521 -16.77 34.84 49.84
N MET A 522 -17.10 33.58 49.59
CA MET A 522 -16.63 32.44 50.37
C MET A 522 -15.97 31.44 49.44
N THR A 523 -14.73 31.06 49.74
CA THR A 523 -13.98 30.04 49.02
C THR A 523 -14.00 28.74 49.80
N VAL A 524 -14.34 27.65 49.12
CA VAL A 524 -14.40 26.29 49.68
C VAL A 524 -13.61 25.33 48.81
N LYS A 525 -13.14 24.23 49.40
CA LYS A 525 -12.37 23.19 48.72
C LYS A 525 -13.20 21.91 48.62
N VAL A 526 -13.25 21.35 47.42
CA VAL A 526 -14.00 20.11 47.12
C VAL A 526 -13.28 18.90 47.71
N PRO A 527 -13.99 17.96 48.38
CA PRO A 527 -13.41 16.72 48.88
C PRO A 527 -12.73 15.89 47.79
N LEU A 528 -11.74 15.09 48.17
CA LEU A 528 -11.10 14.14 47.26
C LEU A 528 -12.06 12.97 46.98
N GLY A 529 -12.24 12.57 45.72
CA GLY A 529 -13.04 11.41 45.31
C GLY A 529 -14.52 11.68 45.04
N THR A 530 -14.92 12.95 44.88
CA THR A 530 -16.31 13.34 44.59
C THR A 530 -16.76 12.88 43.19
N PRO A 531 -17.80 12.03 43.06
CA PRO A 531 -18.30 11.56 41.77
C PRO A 531 -19.24 12.56 41.08
N GLY A 532 -18.76 13.24 40.03
CA GLY A 532 -19.61 13.95 39.06
C GLY A 532 -19.62 15.47 39.16
N ASP A 533 -19.97 16.10 38.04
CA ASP A 533 -19.80 17.54 37.75
C ASP A 533 -20.82 18.46 38.46
N GLN A 534 -21.44 18.04 39.57
CA GLN A 534 -22.47 18.85 40.23
C GLN A 534 -22.20 19.03 41.72
N ILE A 535 -21.97 20.28 42.12
CA ILE A 535 -21.99 20.71 43.51
C ILE A 535 -23.34 21.40 43.75
N ASN A 536 -24.09 20.88 44.73
CA ASN A 536 -25.37 21.43 45.12
C ASN A 536 -25.15 22.57 46.13
N ASN A 537 -25.65 23.76 45.78
CA ASN A 537 -25.72 24.91 46.70
C ASN A 537 -26.82 24.62 47.73
N GLY A 538 -26.44 23.96 48.82
CA GLY A 538 -27.34 23.52 49.89
C GLY A 538 -28.21 24.64 50.51
N ASN A 539 -29.20 24.24 51.32
CA ASN A 539 -30.19 25.15 51.91
C ASN A 539 -29.60 26.11 52.95
N TYR A 540 -30.02 27.37 52.92
CA TYR A 540 -29.56 28.46 53.80
C TYR A 540 -30.59 28.85 54.86
N THR A 541 -30.16 29.25 56.06
CA THR A 541 -31.06 29.74 57.13
C THR A 541 -30.82 31.21 57.45
N ILE A 542 -31.93 31.93 57.67
CA ILE A 542 -31.95 33.39 57.78
C ILE A 542 -32.92 33.77 58.88
N GLY A 543 -32.47 34.61 59.80
CA GLY A 543 -33.27 35.18 60.86
C GLY A 543 -33.05 36.69 60.95
N GLY A 544 -34.00 37.42 61.53
CA GLY A 544 -33.87 38.85 61.79
C GLY A 544 -35.19 39.47 62.19
N ASP A 545 -35.11 40.64 62.81
CA ASP A 545 -36.30 41.37 63.25
C ASP A 545 -37.04 41.92 62.02
N GLY A 546 -38.26 41.44 61.78
CA GLY A 546 -39.08 41.80 60.61
C GLY A 546 -39.06 40.81 59.44
N VAL A 547 -38.39 39.66 59.58
CA VAL A 547 -38.44 38.55 58.60
C VAL A 547 -39.61 37.61 58.95
N ALA A 548 -40.48 37.30 57.97
CA ALA A 548 -41.64 36.45 58.19
C ALA A 548 -41.23 35.00 58.53
N THR A 549 -41.55 34.54 59.74
CA THR A 549 -41.19 33.20 60.25
C THR A 549 -41.88 32.02 59.55
N LEU A 550 -42.91 32.29 58.75
CA LEU A 550 -43.72 31.27 58.05
C LEU A 550 -43.29 30.98 56.61
N MET A 551 -42.54 31.88 55.94
CA MET A 551 -42.21 31.75 54.51
C MET A 551 -40.72 31.64 54.19
N GLY A 552 -39.81 31.99 55.12
CA GLY A 552 -38.36 32.02 54.84
C GLY A 552 -37.98 33.03 53.74
N ALA A 553 -36.69 33.25 53.50
CA ALA A 553 -36.28 34.10 52.38
C ALA A 553 -36.27 33.34 51.06
N MET A 554 -36.51 34.08 49.97
CA MET A 554 -36.41 33.56 48.61
C MET A 554 -34.93 33.40 48.24
N VAL A 555 -34.55 32.19 47.82
CA VAL A 555 -33.18 31.85 47.37
C VAL A 555 -33.19 31.72 45.85
N GLN A 556 -32.41 32.56 45.17
CA GLN A 556 -32.18 32.43 43.73
C GLN A 556 -30.71 32.09 43.50
N THR A 557 -30.47 30.94 42.85
CA THR A 557 -29.13 30.47 42.48
C THR A 557 -28.87 30.82 41.03
N ASN A 558 -27.93 31.71 40.75
CA ASN A 558 -27.49 31.98 39.38
C ASN A 558 -26.36 31.01 38.99
N LEU A 559 -26.56 30.27 37.89
CA LEU A 559 -25.59 29.36 37.31
C LEU A 559 -24.50 30.19 36.58
N LEU A 560 -23.23 30.03 36.95
CA LEU A 560 -22.10 30.56 36.17
C LEU A 560 -21.50 29.43 35.33
N ASP A 561 -21.04 29.75 34.11
CA ASP A 561 -20.37 28.81 33.20
C ASP A 561 -19.12 28.18 33.85
N ALA A 562 -18.79 26.96 33.41
CA ALA A 562 -17.67 26.18 33.94
C ALA A 562 -16.32 26.92 33.83
N ALA A 563 -15.45 26.71 34.82
CA ALA A 563 -14.09 27.29 34.84
C ALA A 563 -13.29 26.91 33.57
N SER A 564 -12.50 27.85 33.05
CA SER A 564 -11.63 27.65 31.89
C SER A 564 -10.65 26.49 32.11
N SER A 565 -10.58 25.54 31.18
CA SER A 565 -9.69 24.37 31.21
C SER A 565 -8.74 24.30 30.02
N SER A 566 -7.66 23.52 30.16
CA SER A 566 -6.77 23.15 29.05
C SER A 566 -7.30 21.87 28.37
N ASP A 567 -6.87 21.62 27.13
CA ASP A 567 -7.18 20.37 26.41
C ASP A 567 -6.04 20.05 25.43
N MET A 568 -5.23 19.03 25.74
CA MET A 568 -4.06 18.71 24.94
C MET A 568 -4.38 17.63 23.91
N THR A 569 -3.96 17.82 22.66
CA THR A 569 -4.23 16.86 21.57
C THR A 569 -2.97 16.49 20.82
N THR A 570 -2.85 15.23 20.39
CA THR A 570 -1.67 14.75 19.65
C THR A 570 -1.90 14.71 18.14
N ASN A 571 -0.83 14.92 17.37
CA ASN A 571 -0.84 14.78 15.91
C ASN A 571 0.49 14.13 15.42
N PRO A 572 0.47 12.86 15.00
CA PRO A 572 1.64 12.16 14.47
C PRO A 572 1.84 12.31 12.95
N SER A 573 1.00 13.09 12.24
CA SER A 573 0.98 13.12 10.76
C SER A 573 2.27 13.61 10.10
N GLY A 574 3.15 14.31 10.84
CA GLY A 574 4.47 14.69 10.36
C GLY A 574 5.49 13.54 10.35
N LEU A 575 5.17 12.36 10.86
CA LEU A 575 6.02 11.17 10.79
C LEU A 575 5.90 10.51 9.41
N PRO A 576 7.02 10.14 8.74
CA PRO A 576 6.98 9.46 7.46
C PRO A 576 6.25 8.11 7.58
N PRO A 577 5.26 7.80 6.70
CA PRO A 577 4.57 6.52 6.74
C PRO A 577 5.47 5.35 6.29
N LYS A 578 6.57 5.65 5.59
CA LYS A 578 7.58 4.69 5.14
C LYS A 578 8.99 5.21 5.36
N GLY A 579 9.87 4.35 5.86
CA GLY A 579 11.31 4.58 5.97
C GLY A 579 12.10 3.51 5.22
N THR A 580 13.38 3.75 4.93
CA THR A 580 14.27 2.75 4.33
C THR A 580 15.50 2.58 5.21
N VAL A 581 15.95 1.34 5.43
CA VAL A 581 17.16 1.07 6.22
C VAL A 581 18.36 1.79 5.59
N GLY A 582 19.11 2.54 6.40
CA GLY A 582 20.28 3.30 5.95
C GLY A 582 19.98 4.66 5.32
N VAL A 583 18.71 5.05 5.15
CA VAL A 583 18.32 6.38 4.64
C VAL A 583 17.82 7.25 5.81
N PRO A 584 18.41 8.43 6.06
CA PRO A 584 17.98 9.31 7.15
C PRO A 584 16.55 9.80 6.94
N TYR A 585 15.80 9.98 8.04
CA TYR A 585 14.49 10.61 8.00
C TYR A 585 14.58 12.03 7.45
N PRO A 586 13.56 12.51 6.71
CA PRO A 586 13.57 13.86 6.16
C PRO A 586 13.64 14.88 7.29
N PRO A 587 14.31 16.03 7.09
CA PRO A 587 14.47 17.06 8.13
C PRO A 587 13.14 17.68 8.58
N THR A 588 12.06 17.45 7.83
CA THR A 588 10.69 17.87 8.14
C THR A 588 9.91 16.86 8.98
N ALA A 589 10.50 15.70 9.33
CA ALA A 589 9.80 14.70 10.13
C ALA A 589 9.61 15.19 11.57
N SER A 590 8.36 15.20 12.04
CA SER A 590 8.02 15.64 13.39
C SER A 590 6.70 15.04 13.87
N PHE A 591 6.46 15.11 15.18
CA PHE A 591 5.12 14.99 15.76
C PHE A 591 4.81 16.25 16.57
N SER A 592 3.54 16.50 16.85
CA SER A 592 3.14 17.70 17.59
C SER A 592 2.04 17.45 18.60
N CYS A 593 2.01 18.29 19.64
CA CYS A 593 0.95 18.32 20.64
C CYS A 593 0.40 19.75 20.75
N THR A 594 -0.93 19.93 20.70
CA THR A 594 -1.57 21.26 20.66
C THR A 594 -2.53 21.42 21.81
N ASN A 595 -2.48 22.59 22.49
CA ASN A 595 -3.48 22.98 23.47
C ASN A 595 -4.70 23.57 22.74
N GLN A 596 -5.79 22.82 22.66
CA GLN A 596 -7.08 23.25 22.10
C GLN A 596 -8.02 23.86 23.14
N GLY A 597 -7.64 23.86 24.42
CA GLY A 597 -8.43 24.41 25.53
C GLY A 597 -8.39 25.94 25.61
N ALA A 598 -9.28 26.49 26.43
CA ALA A 598 -9.40 27.94 26.64
C ALA A 598 -8.41 28.48 27.70
N ALA A 599 -7.77 27.61 28.48
CA ALA A 599 -6.74 27.96 29.47
C ALA A 599 -5.35 27.48 29.06
N THR A 600 -4.32 28.13 29.60
CA THR A 600 -2.92 27.68 29.50
C THR A 600 -2.74 26.31 30.13
N ALA A 601 -2.11 25.39 29.41
CA ALA A 601 -1.75 24.06 29.86
C ALA A 601 -0.39 24.11 30.59
N ASN A 602 -0.37 24.07 31.92
CA ASN A 602 0.88 23.96 32.69
C ASN A 602 1.26 22.49 32.90
N ASN A 603 2.54 22.24 33.21
CA ASN A 603 3.07 20.88 33.33
C ASN A 603 2.79 20.01 32.09
N ALA A 604 2.83 20.62 30.90
CA ALA A 604 2.44 19.97 29.67
C ALA A 604 3.45 18.90 29.25
N ILE A 605 2.93 17.80 28.70
CA ILE A 605 3.69 16.64 28.24
C ILE A 605 3.49 16.50 26.74
N CYS A 606 4.57 16.27 26.00
CA CYS A 606 4.50 15.89 24.59
C CYS A 606 5.61 14.88 24.32
N GLY A 607 5.24 13.61 24.19
CA GLY A 607 6.18 12.49 24.13
C GLY A 607 5.86 11.52 23.00
N VAL A 608 6.85 10.70 22.63
CA VAL A 608 6.69 9.63 21.66
C VAL A 608 7.46 8.38 22.11
N THR A 609 6.88 7.21 21.88
CA THR A 609 7.51 5.91 22.12
C THR A 609 7.40 5.03 20.89
N GLY A 610 8.24 4.00 20.78
CA GLY A 610 8.15 3.01 19.70
C GLY A 610 8.71 3.45 18.34
N LEU A 611 9.55 4.50 18.29
CA LEU A 611 10.26 4.90 17.07
C LEU A 611 11.16 3.76 16.55
N PRO A 612 11.37 3.66 15.21
CA PRO A 612 12.28 2.67 14.65
C PRO A 612 13.70 2.76 15.23
N PRO A 613 14.42 1.63 15.38
CA PRO A 613 15.81 1.64 15.84
C PRO A 613 16.69 2.57 15.00
N GLY A 614 17.46 3.44 15.66
CA GLY A 614 18.32 4.43 15.01
C GLY A 614 17.67 5.79 14.73
N VAL A 615 16.40 5.98 15.12
CA VAL A 615 15.67 7.25 15.03
C VAL A 615 15.43 7.81 16.45
N THR A 616 15.68 9.09 16.65
CA THR A 616 15.58 9.78 17.95
C THR A 616 14.83 11.11 17.84
N VAL A 617 14.28 11.57 18.95
CA VAL A 617 13.59 12.87 19.05
C VAL A 617 14.62 13.98 19.28
N GLY A 618 14.47 15.11 18.58
CA GLY A 618 15.26 16.32 18.79
C GLY A 618 14.65 17.26 19.82
N GLN A 619 15.18 18.49 19.92
CA GLN A 619 14.65 19.51 20.82
C GLN A 619 13.27 19.99 20.35
N CYS A 620 12.26 19.86 21.20
CA CYS A 620 10.90 20.31 20.93
C CYS A 620 10.80 21.84 21.05
N LYS A 621 9.88 22.44 20.30
CA LYS A 621 9.72 23.90 20.24
C LYS A 621 8.26 24.32 20.24
N VAL A 622 7.97 25.47 20.84
CA VAL A 622 6.70 26.20 20.72
C VAL A 622 7.01 27.56 20.10
N ASN A 623 6.34 27.91 19.00
CA ASN A 623 6.58 29.18 18.28
C ASN A 623 8.07 29.48 17.97
N GLY A 624 8.86 28.43 17.73
CA GLY A 624 10.29 28.52 17.41
C GLY A 624 11.23 28.62 18.62
N VAL A 625 10.70 28.72 19.84
CA VAL A 625 11.46 28.74 21.10
C VAL A 625 11.57 27.33 21.66
N ASP A 626 12.73 26.99 22.22
CA ASP A 626 12.97 25.67 22.83
C ASP A 626 12.01 25.46 24.01
N TRP A 627 11.34 24.31 24.04
CA TRP A 627 10.34 23.94 25.03
C TRP A 627 10.77 22.65 25.73
N ALA A 628 10.72 22.63 27.05
CA ALA A 628 11.00 21.45 27.84
C ALA A 628 9.70 20.82 28.37
N GLN A 629 9.74 19.50 28.58
CA GLN A 629 8.61 18.79 29.17
C GLN A 629 8.31 19.34 30.57
N GLY A 630 7.06 19.74 30.80
CA GLY A 630 6.60 20.42 32.00
C GLY A 630 6.39 21.93 31.83
N ASP A 631 6.91 22.54 30.76
CA ASP A 631 6.70 23.96 30.50
C ASP A 631 5.25 24.25 30.06
N ALA A 632 4.79 25.46 30.31
CA ALA A 632 3.44 25.88 29.96
C ALA A 632 3.25 26.03 28.44
N VAL A 633 2.05 25.68 27.95
CA VAL A 633 1.64 25.85 26.54
C VAL A 633 0.37 26.69 26.52
N ALA A 634 0.41 27.88 25.93
CA ALA A 634 -0.75 28.78 25.92
C ALA A 634 -1.91 28.21 25.08
N ALA A 635 -3.12 28.71 25.31
CA ALA A 635 -4.29 28.32 24.54
C ALA A 635 -4.05 28.53 23.03
N GLY A 636 -4.25 27.49 22.24
CA GLY A 636 -4.03 27.49 20.79
C GLY A 636 -2.58 27.26 20.33
N GLU A 637 -1.61 27.15 21.24
CA GLU A 637 -0.21 26.90 20.88
C GLU A 637 0.09 25.41 20.65
N THR A 638 1.08 25.14 19.80
CA THR A 638 1.50 23.80 19.42
C THR A 638 2.98 23.57 19.76
N VAL A 639 3.24 22.52 20.53
CA VAL A 639 4.57 21.93 20.72
C VAL A 639 4.90 21.07 19.51
N VAL A 640 5.99 21.37 18.80
CA VAL A 640 6.49 20.58 17.66
C VAL A 640 7.81 19.94 18.01
N CYS A 641 7.87 18.61 17.93
CA CYS A 641 9.04 17.82 18.25
C CYS A 641 9.62 17.18 16.98
N PRO A 642 10.80 17.63 16.49
CA PRO A 642 11.42 17.04 15.31
C PRO A 642 11.94 15.64 15.60
N VAL A 643 11.91 14.78 14.59
CA VAL A 643 12.38 13.40 14.66
C VAL A 643 13.43 13.19 13.58
N SER A 644 14.60 12.70 13.96
CA SER A 644 15.74 12.55 13.05
C SER A 644 16.53 11.28 13.34
N GLY A 645 17.43 10.90 12.43
CA GLY A 645 18.21 9.67 12.51
C GLY A 645 17.95 8.74 11.33
N THR A 646 18.60 7.58 11.37
CA THR A 646 18.64 6.63 10.25
C THR A 646 18.18 5.27 10.74
N PRO A 647 17.07 4.72 10.21
CA PRO A 647 16.60 3.39 10.58
C PRO A 647 17.67 2.33 10.33
N THR A 648 17.94 1.48 11.34
CA THR A 648 18.99 0.45 11.27
C THR A 648 18.48 -0.96 11.00
N ALA A 649 17.17 -1.20 11.10
CA ALA A 649 16.55 -2.51 10.85
C ALA A 649 15.20 -2.38 10.12
N PRO A 650 14.85 -3.31 9.22
CA PRO A 650 13.54 -3.33 8.56
C PRO A 650 12.47 -3.87 9.50
N GLY A 651 11.22 -3.42 9.34
CA GLY A 651 10.08 -3.86 10.14
C GLY A 651 9.01 -2.78 10.30
N THR A 652 7.90 -3.16 10.94
CA THR A 652 6.83 -2.23 11.33
C THR A 652 7.08 -1.77 12.76
N SER A 653 7.12 -0.45 12.96
CA SER A 653 7.22 0.14 14.30
C SER A 653 5.84 0.62 14.76
N ASN A 654 5.44 0.30 15.99
CA ASN A 654 4.21 0.81 16.59
C ASN A 654 4.55 2.08 17.38
N VAL A 655 4.45 3.24 16.73
CA VAL A 655 4.77 4.53 17.32
C VAL A 655 3.55 5.05 18.07
N GLN A 656 3.72 5.42 19.33
CA GLN A 656 2.67 6.02 20.16
C GLN A 656 3.09 7.43 20.55
N VAL A 657 2.30 8.43 20.14
CA VAL A 657 2.47 9.82 20.56
C VAL A 657 1.52 10.08 21.73
N THR A 658 2.03 10.68 22.79
CA THR A 658 1.31 10.91 24.04
C THR A 658 1.40 12.37 24.47
N THR A 659 0.32 12.94 24.98
CA THR A 659 0.29 14.29 25.57
C THR A 659 -0.51 14.33 26.88
N GLY A 660 -0.60 15.51 27.49
CA GLY A 660 -1.35 15.78 28.72
C GLY A 660 -0.87 17.06 29.39
N ALA A 661 -1.66 17.61 30.31
CA ALA A 661 -1.30 18.81 31.10
C ALA A 661 -2.08 18.83 32.43
N ASP A 662 -1.83 19.85 33.26
CA ASP A 662 -2.73 20.15 34.38
C ASP A 662 -4.11 20.57 33.86
N ASN A 663 -5.17 20.07 34.49
CA ASN A 663 -6.56 20.42 34.17
C ASN A 663 -7.01 20.11 32.73
N ASP A 664 -6.40 19.12 32.08
CA ASP A 664 -6.87 18.54 30.83
C ASP A 664 -8.19 17.80 31.03
N VAL A 665 -9.24 18.29 30.39
CA VAL A 665 -10.62 17.79 30.55
C VAL A 665 -10.93 16.56 29.71
N THR A 666 -10.07 16.20 28.75
CA THR A 666 -10.34 15.13 27.78
C THR A 666 -9.22 14.09 27.66
N PRO A 667 -8.74 13.44 28.74
CA PRO A 667 -7.54 12.58 28.69
C PRO A 667 -7.58 11.40 27.70
N ALA A 668 -8.74 11.06 27.16
CA ALA A 668 -8.89 10.04 26.12
C ALA A 668 -8.27 10.46 24.76
N ASN A 669 -8.13 11.76 24.47
CA ASN A 669 -7.51 12.27 23.24
C ASN A 669 -5.97 12.36 23.31
N ASN A 670 -5.40 12.01 24.48
CA ASN A 670 -3.99 12.18 24.77
C ASN A 670 -3.08 11.16 24.12
N GLN A 671 -3.61 10.16 23.41
CA GLN A 671 -2.81 9.11 22.79
C GLN A 671 -3.30 8.80 21.38
N VAL A 672 -2.38 8.85 20.41
CA VAL A 672 -2.63 8.43 19.03
C VAL A 672 -1.49 7.54 18.53
N ALA A 673 -1.87 6.46 17.86
CA ALA A 673 -0.95 5.49 17.27
C ALA A 673 -0.61 5.84 15.80
N ALA A 674 0.64 5.61 15.41
CA ALA A 674 1.08 5.59 14.02
C ALA A 674 1.91 4.33 13.76
N SER A 675 1.81 3.76 12.56
CA SER A 675 2.52 2.52 12.20
C SER A 675 3.41 2.69 10.96
N PRO A 676 4.53 3.43 11.07
CA PRO A 676 5.47 3.56 9.97
C PRO A 676 6.12 2.21 9.63
N VAL A 677 6.29 1.95 8.34
CA VAL A 677 6.91 0.73 7.82
C VAL A 677 8.32 1.04 7.33
N VAL A 678 9.34 0.41 7.91
CA VAL A 678 10.72 0.48 7.44
C VAL A 678 11.00 -0.68 6.50
N ILE A 679 11.26 -0.39 5.23
CA ILE A 679 11.66 -1.38 4.23
C ILE A 679 13.18 -1.57 4.23
N ALA A 680 13.63 -2.77 3.87
CA ALA A 680 15.05 -3.04 3.69
C ALA A 680 15.62 -2.09 2.63
N SER A 681 16.86 -1.63 2.84
CA SER A 681 17.60 -0.89 1.82
C SER A 681 17.63 -1.76 0.56
N PRO A 682 17.32 -1.23 -0.64
CA PRO A 682 17.62 -1.96 -1.86
C PRO A 682 19.12 -2.28 -1.80
N ALA A 683 19.45 -3.57 -1.86
CA ALA A 683 20.84 -3.96 -2.12
C ALA A 683 21.29 -3.13 -3.32
N GLY A 684 22.34 -2.33 -3.12
CA GLY A 684 22.88 -1.48 -4.18
C GLY A 684 23.05 -2.31 -5.45
N PRO A 685 22.83 -1.73 -6.64
CA PRO A 685 22.88 -2.49 -7.86
C PRO A 685 24.27 -3.12 -7.96
N ALA A 686 24.33 -4.45 -7.89
CA ALA A 686 25.32 -5.15 -8.69
C ALA A 686 25.14 -4.57 -10.10
N SER A 687 26.15 -3.87 -10.58
CA SER A 687 26.18 -3.13 -11.83
C SER A 687 25.46 -3.91 -12.93
N ILE A 688 24.26 -3.47 -13.28
CA ILE A 688 23.62 -3.89 -14.52
C ILE A 688 24.46 -3.25 -15.62
N PRO A 689 25.11 -4.04 -16.49
CA PRO A 689 25.96 -3.48 -17.52
C PRO A 689 25.11 -2.57 -18.42
N THR A 690 25.69 -1.44 -18.80
CA THR A 690 25.08 -0.51 -19.77
C THR A 690 24.88 -1.21 -21.12
N LEU A 691 23.94 -0.75 -21.96
CA LEU A 691 23.70 -1.29 -23.32
C LEU A 691 24.98 -1.34 -24.18
N SER A 692 25.97 -0.49 -23.90
CA SER A 692 27.31 -0.53 -24.50
C SER A 692 28.16 -1.71 -24.03
N GLU A 693 28.04 -2.11 -22.76
CA GLU A 693 28.76 -3.26 -22.20
C GLU A 693 28.12 -4.58 -22.61
N TRP A 694 26.79 -4.65 -22.75
CA TRP A 694 26.12 -5.79 -23.40
C TRP A 694 26.51 -5.90 -24.87
N GLY A 695 26.68 -4.78 -25.58
CA GLY A 695 27.23 -4.74 -26.93
C GLY A 695 28.65 -5.30 -27.00
N LEU A 696 29.51 -5.00 -26.02
CA LEU A 696 30.88 -5.51 -25.92
C LEU A 696 30.96 -6.99 -25.47
N ILE A 697 30.04 -7.45 -24.61
CA ILE A 697 29.95 -8.85 -24.18
C ILE A 697 29.35 -9.73 -25.29
N LEU A 698 28.37 -9.22 -26.04
CA LEU A 698 27.86 -9.89 -27.25
C LEU A 698 28.88 -9.85 -28.39
N MET A 699 29.64 -8.76 -28.57
CA MET A 699 30.73 -8.70 -29.54
C MET A 699 31.91 -9.60 -29.17
N SER A 700 32.30 -9.69 -27.90
CA SER A 700 33.37 -10.60 -27.47
C SER A 700 32.93 -12.06 -27.49
N GLY A 701 31.67 -12.36 -27.20
CA GLY A 701 31.05 -13.68 -27.42
C GLY A 701 30.95 -14.05 -28.90
N LEU A 702 30.57 -13.11 -29.77
CA LEU A 702 30.49 -13.32 -31.22
C LEU A 702 31.88 -13.41 -31.88
N MET A 703 32.88 -12.65 -31.41
CA MET A 703 34.27 -12.75 -31.87
C MET A 703 34.95 -14.04 -31.40
N GLY A 704 34.62 -14.52 -30.19
CA GLY A 704 35.09 -15.83 -29.71
C GLY A 704 34.51 -17.02 -30.47
N ILE A 705 33.28 -16.89 -30.99
CA ILE A 705 32.61 -17.94 -31.80
C ILE A 705 32.99 -17.84 -33.30
N MET A 706 33.39 -16.66 -33.79
CA MET A 706 33.79 -16.43 -35.18
C MET A 706 35.28 -16.66 -35.49
N GLY A 707 36.03 -17.38 -34.64
CA GLY A 707 37.25 -18.09 -35.04
C GLY A 707 38.14 -17.41 -36.08
N TRP A 708 38.50 -16.13 -35.87
CA TRP A 708 39.54 -15.46 -36.63
C TRP A 708 40.77 -15.38 -35.74
N GLY A 709 41.61 -16.40 -35.86
CA GLY A 709 43.00 -16.32 -35.42
C GLY A 709 43.74 -15.29 -36.26
N MET A 710 44.44 -14.38 -35.59
CA MET A 710 45.78 -13.99 -36.01
C MET A 710 46.78 -14.86 -35.28
#